data_AF-A0A8T3WQW7-F1
#
_entry.id   AF-A0A8T3WQW7-F1
#
_cell.length_a   1.000
_cell.length_b   1.000
_cell.length_c   1.000
_cell.angle_alpha   90.00
_cell.angle_beta   90.00
_cell.angle_gamma   90.00
#
_symmetry.space_group_name_H-M   'P 1'
#
loop_
_entity.id
_entity.type
_entity.pdbx_description
1 polymer ?
#
loop_
_entity_poly.entity_id
_entity_poly.type
_entity_poly.pdbx_seq_one_letter_code
_entity_poly.pdbx_strand_id
1 'polypeptide(L)'
;MAKKDKRQYAQPKEEAKDSQVSDEPKEAEAVSKLPKDVQEKLKAIKTKLEKFQKKVLEKFDKYIVGIALMPPPKPEEMQPFQTPQAPPAEPKPEDKDKIHVLILVDDSDSKTMSKLELRDKLTAIIDSISKEIDPNITPQTLILSELWQNCFDGKSELLQLIALSAPIYDTGMLQAIKIAEVHKTMVLKKFEKYIVSYVLAGSLVQGKATPSSDIDVWIVIDDTDVKKMTRAELKDKLRAIIIGMGIEAGELTGIKNKINIQVYILTDFWDSLREANPVIFTLLRDGVPFFDRGIFMPWKQLLKMGKIKPSAEAIDMFMGSGEQMIRRVQLKLNEIGMEDIYYALLTPSQAALMLYGVAPPSPKETGALMRQIFVHKEKLLEDKFVKILERVVELRKAIEHGAKKELTGKELDELLSDGDKYLARIKRLFTQIEKIREEQEMLNIYDTITTVIRDVLKLEGIEKVKDNEMLHVLEDKLVSEGKLPSKFLRTVQDLMKAKKDYDEKKLSKVEIEKIHSESGSLIKFLVEHIQRKRSRELERLKIRVKHGSKFGEVILLGNLAFITTDIDSDEREISKARINEDGSLDTIEKSSLEELEKALANAQTPVRASIKEPIFEDLKRVFGKDVEILMSY
;
A
#
# COMPACT_ATOMS: atom_id res chain seq x y z
N MET A 1 -6.52 -27.57 -28.58
CA MET A 1 -5.09 -27.74 -28.30
C MET A 1 -4.54 -26.47 -27.69
N ALA A 2 -4.21 -26.48 -26.39
CA ALA A 2 -3.19 -25.65 -25.74
C ALA A 2 -3.15 -26.08 -24.26
N LYS A 3 -2.01 -26.58 -23.81
CA LYS A 3 -1.78 -27.17 -22.49
C LYS A 3 -1.80 -26.11 -21.39
N LYS A 4 -2.40 -26.46 -20.24
CA LYS A 4 -2.34 -25.71 -18.98
C LYS A 4 -0.99 -25.94 -18.31
N ASP A 5 -0.23 -24.88 -18.04
CA ASP A 5 0.90 -24.92 -17.12
C ASP A 5 0.42 -24.64 -15.69
N LYS A 6 0.41 -25.70 -14.87
CA LYS A 6 0.40 -25.61 -13.40
C LYS A 6 1.85 -25.57 -12.95
N ARG A 7 2.37 -24.42 -12.52
CA ARG A 7 3.60 -24.36 -11.73
C ARG A 7 3.26 -24.57 -10.26
N GLN A 8 3.39 -25.82 -9.82
CA GLN A 8 3.60 -26.18 -8.42
C GLN A 8 4.97 -25.63 -8.01
N TYR A 9 5.01 -24.75 -7.01
CA TYR A 9 6.23 -24.49 -6.26
C TYR A 9 6.50 -25.69 -5.35
N ALA A 10 7.33 -26.62 -5.83
CA ALA A 10 7.94 -27.64 -4.99
C ALA A 10 9.11 -26.99 -4.23
N GLN A 11 8.99 -26.90 -2.90
CA GLN A 11 10.12 -26.58 -2.04
C GLN A 11 11.10 -27.77 -2.02
N PRO A 12 12.43 -27.54 -2.03
CA PRO A 12 13.40 -28.62 -1.90
C PRO A 12 13.33 -29.23 -0.50
N LYS A 13 13.42 -30.56 -0.42
CA LYS A 13 13.76 -31.27 0.83
C LYS A 13 15.19 -30.88 1.20
N GLU A 14 15.35 -30.00 2.18
CA GLU A 14 16.60 -29.88 2.93
C GLU A 14 16.58 -30.89 4.08
N GLU A 15 17.59 -31.75 4.09
CA GLU A 15 17.93 -32.62 5.20
C GLU A 15 18.21 -31.76 6.44
N ALA A 16 17.56 -32.10 7.55
CA ALA A 16 17.76 -31.45 8.84
C ALA A 16 19.21 -31.64 9.30
N LYS A 17 20.05 -30.63 9.05
CA LYS A 17 21.33 -30.47 9.74
C LYS A 17 21.06 -29.81 11.08
N ASP A 18 21.45 -30.51 12.14
CA ASP A 18 21.65 -30.00 13.50
C ASP A 18 22.32 -28.62 13.45
N SER A 19 21.53 -27.56 13.68
CA SER A 19 22.05 -26.22 13.87
C SER A 19 22.33 -26.02 15.35
N GLN A 20 23.51 -26.46 15.79
CA GLN A 20 24.17 -25.88 16.95
C GLN A 20 24.43 -24.41 16.63
N VAL A 21 23.62 -23.51 17.17
CA VAL A 21 23.95 -22.08 17.19
C VAL A 21 25.09 -21.92 18.18
N SER A 22 26.30 -21.83 17.63
CA SER A 22 27.53 -21.56 18.37
C SER A 22 27.52 -20.11 18.88
N ASP A 23 27.19 -19.93 20.16
CA ASP A 23 27.46 -18.69 20.94
C ASP A 23 28.97 -18.53 21.26
N GLU A 24 29.84 -18.94 20.33
CA GLU A 24 31.30 -18.89 20.49
C GLU A 24 31.91 -17.49 20.72
N PRO A 25 31.36 -16.35 20.24
CA PRO A 25 32.11 -15.09 20.33
C PRO A 25 32.26 -14.53 21.75
N LYS A 26 31.25 -14.71 22.63
CA LYS A 26 31.24 -14.09 23.97
C LYS A 26 31.85 -14.96 25.07
N GLU A 27 31.70 -16.28 24.99
CA GLU A 27 32.38 -17.21 25.92
C GLU A 27 33.89 -17.24 25.68
N ALA A 28 34.35 -17.14 24.43
CA ALA A 28 35.77 -17.08 24.10
C ALA A 28 36.48 -15.81 24.63
N GLU A 29 35.79 -14.66 24.66
CA GLU A 29 36.33 -13.40 25.22
C GLU A 29 36.44 -13.41 26.76
N ALA A 30 35.53 -14.11 27.47
CA ALA A 30 35.59 -14.22 28.93
C ALA A 30 36.63 -15.24 29.38
N VAL A 31 36.76 -16.38 28.67
CA VAL A 31 37.72 -17.44 28.99
C VAL A 31 39.16 -17.02 28.68
N SER A 32 39.39 -16.19 27.65
CA SER A 32 40.73 -15.68 27.31
C SER A 32 41.32 -14.69 28.33
N LYS A 33 40.49 -14.11 29.21
CA LYS A 33 40.92 -13.22 30.31
C LYS A 33 41.32 -13.97 31.59
N LEU A 34 41.12 -15.28 31.66
CA LEU A 34 41.48 -16.10 32.82
C LEU A 34 42.93 -16.60 32.75
N PRO A 35 43.59 -16.85 33.91
CA PRO A 35 44.90 -17.50 33.97
C PRO A 35 44.97 -18.81 33.17
N LYS A 36 46.11 -19.10 32.52
CA LYS A 36 46.28 -20.25 31.60
C LYS A 36 46.00 -21.60 32.24
N ASP A 37 46.34 -21.76 33.51
CA ASP A 37 46.06 -22.93 34.34
C ASP A 37 44.56 -23.17 34.56
N VAL A 38 43.77 -22.10 34.67
CA VAL A 38 42.30 -22.18 34.79
C VAL A 38 41.67 -22.54 33.44
N GLN A 39 42.21 -22.01 32.33
CA GLN A 39 41.74 -22.35 30.98
C GLN A 39 41.94 -23.83 30.65
N GLU A 40 43.08 -24.41 31.01
CA GLU A 40 43.36 -25.83 30.77
C GLU A 40 42.47 -26.75 31.63
N LYS A 41 42.23 -26.39 32.90
CA LYS A 41 41.28 -27.09 33.77
C LYS A 41 39.85 -27.06 33.21
N LEU A 42 39.39 -25.90 32.75
CA LEU A 42 38.05 -25.76 32.16
C LEU A 42 37.88 -26.59 30.88
N LYS A 43 38.91 -26.66 30.01
CA LYS A 43 38.88 -27.52 28.81
C LYS A 43 38.82 -29.02 29.16
N ALA A 44 39.57 -29.44 30.17
CA ALA A 44 39.56 -30.82 30.65
C ALA A 44 38.19 -31.20 31.24
N ILE A 45 37.59 -30.31 32.04
CA ILE A 45 36.24 -30.47 32.60
C ILE A 45 35.20 -30.54 31.46
N LYS A 46 35.26 -29.64 30.48
CA LYS A 46 34.34 -29.62 29.34
C LYS A 46 34.34 -30.93 28.56
N THR A 47 35.52 -31.48 28.26
CA THR A 47 35.65 -32.76 27.52
C THR A 47 35.05 -33.94 28.30
N LYS A 48 35.18 -33.94 29.63
CA LYS A 48 34.60 -34.98 30.50
C LYS A 48 33.07 -34.85 30.58
N LEU A 49 32.58 -33.63 30.70
CA LEU A 49 31.15 -33.32 30.74
C LEU A 49 30.45 -33.65 29.42
N GLU A 50 31.09 -33.44 28.27
CA GLU A 50 30.54 -33.84 26.95
C GLU A 50 30.40 -35.37 26.83
N LYS A 51 31.36 -36.15 27.35
CA LYS A 51 31.25 -37.61 27.41
C LYS A 51 30.13 -38.06 28.35
N PHE A 52 30.01 -37.39 29.50
CA PHE A 52 28.94 -37.63 30.46
C PHE A 52 27.57 -37.34 29.87
N GLN A 53 27.40 -36.18 29.26
CA GLN A 53 26.19 -35.81 28.53
C GLN A 53 25.79 -36.87 27.52
N LYS A 54 26.70 -37.31 26.64
CA LYS A 54 26.39 -38.31 25.60
C LYS A 54 25.90 -39.63 26.20
N LYS A 55 26.61 -40.19 27.19
CA LYS A 55 26.19 -41.45 27.84
C LYS A 55 24.84 -41.34 28.55
N VAL A 56 24.55 -40.18 29.15
CA VAL A 56 23.32 -39.93 29.89
C VAL A 56 22.14 -39.76 28.92
N LEU A 57 22.33 -39.04 27.81
CA LEU A 57 21.33 -38.90 26.74
C LEU A 57 21.08 -40.20 25.98
N GLU A 58 22.09 -41.03 25.72
CA GLU A 58 21.91 -42.35 25.08
C GLU A 58 20.89 -43.25 25.81
N LYS A 59 20.77 -43.11 27.13
CA LYS A 59 19.83 -43.89 27.96
C LYS A 59 18.50 -43.18 28.23
N PHE A 60 18.48 -41.85 28.27
CA PHE A 60 17.34 -41.08 28.80
C PHE A 60 17.03 -39.80 28.00
N ASP A 61 17.38 -39.74 26.71
CA ASP A 61 17.15 -38.60 25.80
C ASP A 61 15.76 -37.96 25.92
N LYS A 62 14.71 -38.78 26.02
CA LYS A 62 13.31 -38.34 26.10
C LYS A 62 12.93 -37.67 27.42
N TYR A 63 13.67 -37.93 28.49
CA TYR A 63 13.31 -37.47 29.84
C TYR A 63 14.21 -36.35 30.33
N ILE A 64 15.44 -36.25 29.82
CA ILE A 64 16.36 -35.19 30.23
C ILE A 64 16.00 -33.92 29.47
N VAL A 65 15.61 -32.88 30.22
CA VAL A 65 15.33 -31.55 29.68
C VAL A 65 16.49 -30.58 29.88
N GLY A 66 17.43 -30.90 30.76
CA GLY A 66 18.62 -30.09 30.94
C GLY A 66 19.75 -30.78 31.70
N ILE A 67 20.99 -30.44 31.36
CA ILE A 67 22.20 -30.79 32.11
C ILE A 67 23.02 -29.51 32.26
N ALA A 68 23.45 -29.17 33.48
CA ALA A 68 24.21 -27.95 33.73
C ALA A 68 25.35 -28.17 34.74
N LEU A 69 26.46 -27.47 34.56
CA LEU A 69 27.53 -27.37 35.55
C LEU A 69 27.12 -26.34 36.61
N MET A 70 27.04 -26.79 37.86
CA MET A 70 26.68 -25.94 38.99
C MET A 70 27.90 -25.17 39.50
N PRO A 71 27.71 -23.98 40.08
CA PRO A 71 28.78 -23.31 40.81
C PRO A 71 29.21 -24.15 42.03
N PRO A 72 30.46 -24.01 42.50
CA PRO A 72 30.90 -24.67 43.73
C PRO A 72 30.05 -24.20 44.92
N PRO A 73 29.61 -25.10 45.82
CA PRO A 73 28.76 -24.76 46.95
C PRO A 73 29.40 -23.70 47.85
N LYS A 74 28.58 -22.76 48.35
CA LYS A 74 29.06 -21.80 49.35
C LYS A 74 29.18 -22.47 50.73
N PRO A 75 30.12 -22.05 51.60
CA PRO A 75 30.28 -22.60 52.95
C PRO A 75 28.99 -22.58 53.81
N GLU A 76 28.09 -21.64 53.54
CA GLU A 76 26.79 -21.49 54.25
C GLU A 76 25.73 -22.50 53.77
N GLU A 77 25.85 -23.03 52.55
CA GLU A 77 24.94 -24.03 51.95
C GLU A 77 25.28 -25.46 52.39
N MET A 78 26.38 -25.66 53.14
CA MET A 78 26.83 -26.95 53.66
C MET A 78 26.09 -27.41 54.93
N GLN A 79 24.95 -26.80 55.26
CA GLN A 79 24.03 -27.41 56.23
C GLN A 79 23.21 -28.49 55.49
N PRO A 80 23.32 -29.78 55.86
CA PRO A 80 22.39 -30.76 55.32
C PRO A 80 20.96 -30.33 55.68
N PHE A 81 20.01 -30.52 54.75
CA PHE A 81 18.58 -30.42 55.01
C PHE A 81 18.28 -31.15 56.33
N GLN A 82 18.04 -30.40 57.41
CA GLN A 82 17.76 -30.98 58.71
C GLN A 82 16.39 -31.65 58.66
N THR A 83 16.34 -32.98 58.66
CA THR A 83 15.22 -33.69 59.29
C THR A 83 15.23 -33.34 60.78
N PRO A 84 14.08 -33.12 61.46
CA PRO A 84 14.02 -32.53 62.81
C PRO A 84 14.70 -33.30 63.97
N GLN A 85 15.53 -34.31 63.72
CA GLN A 85 16.05 -35.24 64.74
C GLN A 85 17.56 -35.58 64.64
N ALA A 86 18.40 -34.84 63.93
CA ALA A 86 19.86 -35.09 63.91
C ALA A 86 20.67 -33.92 64.50
N PRO A 87 21.72 -34.17 65.31
CA PRO A 87 22.58 -33.09 65.86
C PRO A 87 23.38 -32.39 64.75
N PRO A 88 23.76 -31.12 64.94
CA PRO A 88 24.53 -30.36 63.95
C PRO A 88 25.92 -30.96 63.76
N ALA A 89 26.28 -31.29 62.51
CA ALA A 89 27.62 -31.67 62.11
C ALA A 89 28.40 -30.46 61.59
N GLU A 90 29.67 -30.34 61.96
CA GLU A 90 30.57 -29.28 61.49
C GLU A 90 30.76 -29.33 59.95
N PRO A 91 30.87 -28.17 59.28
CA PRO A 91 31.07 -28.11 57.83
C PRO A 91 32.46 -28.66 57.48
N LYS A 92 32.48 -29.81 56.77
CA LYS A 92 33.72 -30.35 56.21
C LYS A 92 34.18 -29.48 55.04
N PRO A 93 35.48 -29.16 54.93
CA PRO A 93 35.99 -28.45 53.76
C PRO A 93 35.76 -29.32 52.52
N GLU A 94 35.04 -28.76 51.56
CA GLU A 94 34.70 -29.45 50.32
C GLU A 94 35.94 -29.58 49.43
N ASP A 95 36.03 -30.71 48.73
CA ASP A 95 37.14 -31.00 47.82
C ASP A 95 37.00 -30.12 46.56
N LYS A 96 37.97 -29.22 46.36
CA LYS A 96 37.98 -28.25 45.24
C LYS A 96 38.04 -28.91 43.86
N ASP A 97 38.33 -30.20 43.80
CA ASP A 97 38.40 -30.95 42.55
C ASP A 97 37.06 -31.60 42.14
N LYS A 98 36.00 -31.49 42.96
CA LYS A 98 34.65 -31.98 42.62
C LYS A 98 33.96 -31.12 41.57
N ILE A 99 33.28 -31.80 40.65
CA ILE A 99 32.52 -31.20 39.55
C ILE A 99 31.04 -31.47 39.79
N HIS A 100 30.30 -30.47 40.26
CA HIS A 100 28.89 -30.60 40.57
C HIS A 100 28.02 -30.39 39.32
N VAL A 101 27.20 -31.37 38.95
CA VAL A 101 26.41 -31.33 37.71
C VAL A 101 24.94 -31.49 38.03
N LEU A 102 24.09 -30.53 37.64
CA LEU A 102 22.64 -30.67 37.71
C LEU A 102 22.13 -31.45 36.49
N ILE A 103 21.18 -32.36 36.72
CA ILE A 103 20.42 -33.04 35.67
C ILE A 103 18.95 -32.83 35.95
N LEU A 104 18.28 -32.08 35.07
CA LEU A 104 16.86 -31.79 35.15
C LEU A 104 16.09 -32.80 34.30
N VAL A 105 15.15 -33.50 34.93
CA VAL A 105 14.38 -34.59 34.31
C VAL A 105 12.89 -34.24 34.31
N ASP A 106 12.25 -34.37 33.15
CA ASP A 106 10.80 -34.26 33.01
C ASP A 106 10.12 -35.58 33.39
N ASP A 107 9.20 -35.50 34.34
CA ASP A 107 8.44 -36.63 34.89
C ASP A 107 6.97 -36.66 34.41
N SER A 108 6.60 -35.87 33.41
CA SER A 108 5.22 -35.74 32.92
C SER A 108 4.57 -37.06 32.49
N ASP A 109 5.36 -38.00 31.97
CA ASP A 109 4.90 -39.32 31.51
C ASP A 109 4.96 -40.42 32.58
N SER A 110 5.55 -40.15 33.75
CA SER A 110 5.71 -41.15 34.80
C SER A 110 4.41 -41.35 35.59
N LYS A 111 3.62 -42.36 35.19
CA LYS A 111 2.36 -42.74 35.85
C LYS A 111 2.46 -43.99 36.72
N THR A 112 3.54 -44.76 36.60
CA THR A 112 3.64 -46.12 37.13
C THR A 112 4.43 -46.26 38.44
N MET A 113 5.17 -45.23 38.85
CA MET A 113 5.96 -45.24 40.09
C MET A 113 5.88 -43.89 40.81
N SER A 114 6.17 -43.88 42.11
CA SER A 114 6.21 -42.64 42.88
C SER A 114 7.36 -41.74 42.42
N LYS A 115 7.21 -40.42 42.56
CA LYS A 115 8.24 -39.45 42.13
C LYS A 115 9.57 -39.63 42.86
N LEU A 116 9.51 -39.99 44.15
CA LEU A 116 10.69 -40.26 44.96
C LEU A 116 11.43 -41.51 44.44
N GLU A 117 10.70 -42.60 44.14
CA GLU A 117 11.30 -43.80 43.55
C GLU A 117 11.92 -43.54 42.18
N LEU A 118 11.27 -42.73 41.34
CA LEU A 118 11.81 -42.32 40.05
C LEU A 118 13.13 -41.57 40.24
N ARG A 119 13.15 -40.59 41.14
CA ARG A 119 14.35 -39.79 41.44
C ARG A 119 15.50 -40.68 41.91
N ASP A 120 15.24 -41.56 42.87
CA ASP A 120 16.29 -42.36 43.50
C ASP A 120 16.87 -43.39 42.52
N LYS A 121 16.03 -43.99 41.66
CA LYS A 121 16.48 -44.87 40.57
C LYS A 121 17.31 -44.12 39.52
N LEU A 122 16.84 -42.96 39.07
CA LEU A 122 17.57 -42.15 38.10
C LEU A 122 18.91 -41.71 38.67
N THR A 123 18.91 -41.24 39.92
CA THR A 123 20.13 -40.82 40.62
C THR A 123 21.14 -41.95 40.70
N ALA A 124 20.73 -43.16 41.10
CA ALA A 124 21.63 -44.31 41.18
C ALA A 124 22.25 -44.69 39.82
N ILE A 125 21.47 -44.64 38.74
CA ILE A 125 21.97 -44.96 37.39
C ILE A 125 22.94 -43.87 36.91
N ILE A 126 22.58 -42.61 37.11
CA ILE A 126 23.38 -41.45 36.72
C ILE A 126 24.70 -41.40 37.52
N ASP A 127 24.66 -41.70 38.82
CA ASP A 127 25.85 -41.81 39.68
C ASP A 127 26.80 -42.93 39.22
N SER A 128 26.24 -44.04 38.73
CA SER A 128 27.06 -45.11 38.14
C SER A 128 27.74 -44.61 36.85
N ILE A 129 27.02 -43.88 36.00
CA ILE A 129 27.55 -43.33 34.75
C ILE A 129 28.63 -42.28 35.04
N SER A 130 28.46 -41.43 36.07
CA SER A 130 29.46 -40.43 36.43
C SER A 130 30.75 -41.09 36.91
N LYS A 131 30.67 -42.07 37.82
CA LYS A 131 31.82 -42.81 38.35
C LYS A 131 32.63 -43.54 37.28
N GLU A 132 31.97 -44.05 36.24
CA GLU A 132 32.67 -44.67 35.08
C GLU A 132 33.48 -43.67 34.26
N ILE A 133 33.11 -42.39 34.25
CA ILE A 133 33.73 -41.35 33.42
C ILE A 133 34.79 -40.59 34.21
N ASP A 134 34.40 -40.11 35.39
CA ASP A 134 35.28 -39.44 36.33
C ASP A 134 34.66 -39.47 37.75
N PRO A 135 35.34 -40.06 38.75
CA PRO A 135 34.86 -40.10 40.12
C PRO A 135 34.65 -38.72 40.76
N ASN A 136 35.22 -37.65 40.20
CA ASN A 136 35.04 -36.29 40.67
C ASN A 136 33.72 -35.66 40.21
N ILE A 137 33.02 -36.24 39.22
CA ILE A 137 31.70 -35.77 38.78
C ILE A 137 30.65 -36.20 39.80
N THR A 138 30.02 -35.22 40.43
CA THR A 138 28.94 -35.39 41.41
C THR A 138 27.63 -34.91 40.79
N PRO A 139 26.85 -35.81 40.16
CA PRO A 139 25.59 -35.43 39.55
C PRO A 139 24.50 -35.27 40.61
N GLN A 140 23.64 -34.27 40.43
CA GLN A 140 22.44 -34.04 41.22
C GLN A 140 21.24 -34.13 40.28
N THR A 141 20.45 -35.19 40.46
CA THR A 141 19.23 -35.37 39.68
C THR A 141 18.09 -34.60 40.33
N LEU A 142 17.47 -33.70 39.57
CA LEU A 142 16.30 -32.92 39.98
C LEU A 142 15.14 -33.23 39.05
N ILE A 143 13.97 -33.52 39.64
CA ILE A 143 12.75 -33.73 38.88
C ILE A 143 12.05 -32.38 38.65
N LEU A 144 11.56 -32.16 37.43
CA LEU A 144 10.91 -30.91 37.03
C LEU A 144 9.68 -30.58 37.90
N SER A 145 8.83 -31.56 38.21
CA SER A 145 7.69 -31.33 39.09
C SER A 145 8.07 -31.02 40.55
N GLU A 146 9.24 -31.50 41.03
CA GLU A 146 9.79 -31.12 42.34
C GLU A 146 10.27 -29.66 42.33
N LEU A 147 10.92 -29.24 41.24
CA LEU A 147 11.29 -27.83 41.03
C LEU A 147 10.04 -26.92 41.02
N TRP A 148 8.99 -27.30 40.30
CA TRP A 148 7.73 -26.56 40.28
C TRP A 148 7.03 -26.54 41.64
N GLN A 149 7.09 -27.64 42.39
CA GLN A 149 6.53 -27.66 43.75
C GLN A 149 7.26 -26.69 44.68
N ASN A 150 8.58 -26.59 44.60
CA ASN A 150 9.33 -25.59 45.36
C ASN A 150 8.89 -24.16 45.02
N CYS A 151 8.65 -23.87 43.73
CA CYS A 151 8.12 -22.58 43.30
C CYS A 151 6.74 -22.29 43.90
N PHE A 152 5.84 -23.29 43.91
CA PHE A 152 4.52 -23.18 44.54
C PHE A 152 4.58 -22.96 46.05
N ASP A 153 5.62 -23.49 46.71
CA ASP A 153 5.88 -23.33 48.13
C ASP A 153 6.65 -22.03 48.45
N GLY A 154 7.00 -21.22 47.45
CA GLY A 154 7.74 -19.96 47.61
C GLY A 154 9.24 -20.13 47.84
N LYS A 155 9.81 -21.31 47.55
CA LYS A 155 11.24 -21.62 47.67
C LYS A 155 11.96 -21.34 46.35
N SER A 156 12.94 -20.44 46.37
CA SER A 156 13.62 -19.95 45.16
C SER A 156 15.07 -20.42 45.00
N GLU A 157 15.61 -21.16 45.97
CA GLU A 157 17.03 -21.54 46.05
C GLU A 157 17.45 -22.35 44.82
N LEU A 158 16.63 -23.31 44.39
CA LEU A 158 16.92 -24.12 43.21
C LEU A 158 16.87 -23.29 41.91
N LEU A 159 15.96 -22.32 41.79
CA LEU A 159 15.90 -21.44 40.62
C LEU A 159 17.18 -20.57 40.52
N GLN A 160 17.64 -20.03 41.65
CA GLN A 160 18.87 -19.25 41.71
C GLN A 160 20.09 -20.09 41.35
N LEU A 161 20.16 -21.32 41.86
CA LEU A 161 21.22 -22.27 41.52
C LEU A 161 21.24 -22.58 40.02
N ILE A 162 20.08 -22.85 39.42
CA ILE A 162 19.94 -23.09 37.97
C ILE A 162 20.37 -21.85 37.17
N ALA A 163 19.95 -20.66 37.59
CA ALA A 163 20.30 -19.41 36.90
C ALA A 163 21.81 -19.12 36.90
N LEU A 164 22.51 -19.50 37.98
CA LEU A 164 23.97 -19.38 38.10
C LEU A 164 24.73 -20.52 37.38
N SER A 165 24.05 -21.60 37.03
CA SER A 165 24.67 -22.75 36.38
C SER A 165 24.99 -22.48 34.91
N ALA A 166 26.01 -23.18 34.40
CA ALA A 166 26.41 -23.16 33.00
C ALA A 166 25.75 -24.36 32.26
N PRO A 167 24.80 -24.13 31.33
CA PRO A 167 24.12 -25.21 30.63
C PRO A 167 25.11 -25.97 29.72
N ILE A 168 25.03 -27.30 29.76
CA ILE A 168 25.80 -28.23 28.92
C ILE A 168 24.87 -28.82 27.85
N TYR A 169 23.64 -29.15 28.25
CA TYR A 169 22.56 -29.61 27.38
C TYR A 169 21.27 -28.95 27.84
N ASP A 170 20.44 -28.48 26.91
CA ASP A 170 19.19 -27.82 27.24
C ASP A 170 18.18 -27.97 26.09
N THR A 171 16.97 -28.38 26.41
CA THR A 171 15.84 -28.38 25.46
C THR A 171 15.13 -27.03 25.40
N GLY A 172 15.57 -26.06 26.21
CA GLY A 172 15.06 -24.70 26.35
C GLY A 172 14.60 -24.38 27.77
N MET A 173 14.45 -25.38 28.64
CA MET A 173 13.97 -25.23 30.01
C MET A 173 14.99 -24.52 30.91
N LEU A 174 16.28 -24.85 30.83
CA LEU A 174 17.31 -24.20 31.65
C LEU A 174 17.50 -22.74 31.25
N GLN A 175 17.52 -22.47 29.94
CA GLN A 175 17.52 -21.10 29.41
C GLN A 175 16.30 -20.32 29.89
N ALA A 176 15.10 -20.91 29.85
CA ALA A 176 13.86 -20.29 30.32
C ALA A 176 13.94 -19.91 31.80
N ILE A 177 14.35 -20.84 32.66
CA ILE A 177 14.52 -20.59 34.10
C ILE A 177 15.56 -19.50 34.33
N LYS A 178 16.70 -19.55 33.64
CA LYS A 178 17.80 -18.59 33.79
C LYS A 178 17.39 -17.17 33.43
N ILE A 179 16.84 -16.95 32.24
CA ILE A 179 16.41 -15.60 31.83
C ILE A 179 15.24 -15.10 32.68
N ALA A 180 14.29 -15.96 33.04
CA ALA A 180 13.16 -15.58 33.87
C ALA A 180 13.61 -15.21 35.29
N GLU A 181 14.57 -15.91 35.88
CA GLU A 181 15.11 -15.60 37.22
C GLU A 181 15.92 -14.30 37.23
N VAL A 182 16.75 -14.07 36.21
CA VAL A 182 17.49 -12.81 36.04
C VAL A 182 16.53 -11.64 35.88
N HIS A 183 15.57 -11.76 34.96
CA HIS A 183 14.57 -10.72 34.71
C HIS A 183 13.71 -10.45 35.95
N LYS A 184 13.24 -11.50 36.64
CA LYS A 184 12.53 -11.38 37.93
C LYS A 184 13.34 -10.56 38.93
N THR A 185 14.63 -10.86 39.09
CA THR A 185 15.52 -10.15 40.01
C THR A 185 15.63 -8.66 39.64
N MET A 186 15.72 -8.32 38.35
CA MET A 186 15.76 -6.93 37.88
C MET A 186 14.46 -6.19 38.18
N VAL A 187 13.31 -6.83 37.89
CA VAL A 187 11.99 -6.27 38.14
C VAL A 187 11.76 -6.05 39.64
N LEU A 188 12.06 -7.06 40.48
CA LEU A 188 11.92 -6.95 41.93
C LEU A 188 12.82 -5.86 42.51
N LYS A 189 14.09 -5.76 42.10
CA LYS A 189 14.99 -4.69 42.57
C LYS A 189 14.42 -3.28 42.37
N LYS A 190 13.64 -3.05 41.31
CA LYS A 190 13.05 -1.74 41.01
C LYS A 190 11.65 -1.56 41.58
N PHE A 191 10.83 -2.61 41.60
CA PHE A 191 9.39 -2.52 41.84
C PHE A 191 8.88 -3.44 42.95
N GLU A 192 9.75 -4.01 43.78
CA GLU A 192 9.43 -5.03 44.79
C GLU A 192 8.08 -4.79 45.45
N LYS A 193 7.88 -3.58 46.01
CA LYS A 193 6.68 -3.13 46.75
C LYS A 193 5.36 -3.26 45.99
N TYR A 194 5.37 -3.31 44.66
CA TYR A 194 4.17 -3.36 43.84
C TYR A 194 4.04 -4.68 43.08
N ILE A 195 5.09 -5.48 42.93
CA ILE A 195 4.97 -6.77 42.24
C ILE A 195 4.15 -7.72 43.12
N VAL A 196 2.98 -8.11 42.64
CA VAL A 196 2.11 -9.10 43.28
C VAL A 196 2.64 -10.49 42.99
N SER A 197 2.90 -10.78 41.72
CA SER A 197 3.45 -12.06 41.29
C SER A 197 4.27 -11.93 40.01
N TYR A 198 5.26 -12.80 39.87
CA TYR A 198 6.03 -13.05 38.66
C TYR A 198 5.89 -14.54 38.33
N VAL A 199 5.33 -14.85 37.17
CA VAL A 199 4.87 -16.19 36.83
C VAL A 199 5.44 -16.60 35.48
N LEU A 200 6.13 -17.74 35.45
CA LEU A 200 6.50 -18.42 34.20
C LEU A 200 5.28 -19.20 33.70
N ALA A 201 4.96 -19.10 32.41
CA ALA A 201 3.79 -19.75 31.82
C ALA A 201 4.09 -20.23 30.40
N GLY A 202 3.02 -20.56 29.66
CA GLY A 202 3.12 -20.93 28.25
C GLY A 202 3.43 -22.40 28.01
N SER A 203 3.87 -22.68 26.78
CA SER A 203 4.08 -24.05 26.29
C SER A 203 5.19 -24.79 27.05
N LEU A 204 6.19 -24.07 27.56
CA LEU A 204 7.31 -24.63 28.35
C LEU A 204 6.80 -25.31 29.63
N VAL A 205 5.96 -24.61 30.40
CA VAL A 205 5.40 -25.15 31.65
C VAL A 205 4.40 -26.27 31.38
N GLN A 206 3.74 -26.25 30.23
CA GLN A 206 2.79 -27.30 29.81
C GLN A 206 3.47 -28.56 29.23
N GLY A 207 4.80 -28.58 29.06
CA GLY A 207 5.52 -29.69 28.41
C GLY A 207 5.25 -29.79 26.89
N LYS A 208 4.85 -28.68 26.26
CA LYS A 208 4.50 -28.61 24.82
C LYS A 208 5.42 -27.68 24.02
N ALA A 209 6.53 -27.26 24.62
CA ALA A 209 7.47 -26.37 23.96
C ALA A 209 8.21 -27.07 22.80
N THR A 210 8.45 -26.29 21.77
CA THR A 210 9.31 -26.61 20.63
C THR A 210 10.58 -25.76 20.69
N PRO A 211 11.65 -26.07 19.92
CA PRO A 211 12.86 -25.24 19.88
C PRO A 211 12.62 -23.78 19.46
N SER A 212 11.51 -23.51 18.77
CA SER A 212 11.07 -22.18 18.35
C SER A 212 10.08 -21.51 19.31
N SER A 213 9.76 -22.15 20.44
CA SER A 213 8.80 -21.59 21.40
C SER A 213 9.40 -20.43 22.19
N ASP A 214 8.57 -19.42 22.42
CA ASP A 214 8.88 -18.31 23.32
C ASP A 214 8.77 -18.72 24.79
N ILE A 215 9.46 -17.96 25.63
CA ILE A 215 9.47 -18.03 27.09
C ILE A 215 8.46 -17.01 27.60
N ASP A 216 7.26 -17.48 27.93
CA ASP A 216 6.18 -16.62 28.39
C ASP A 216 6.30 -16.29 29.88
N VAL A 217 6.38 -15.00 30.19
CA VAL A 217 6.44 -14.47 31.55
C VAL A 217 5.31 -13.48 31.77
N TRP A 218 4.70 -13.60 32.95
CA TRP A 218 3.56 -12.80 33.37
C TRP A 218 3.88 -12.09 34.66
N ILE A 219 3.58 -10.81 34.73
CA ILE A 219 3.84 -9.98 35.90
C ILE A 219 2.56 -9.27 36.28
N VAL A 220 2.11 -9.48 37.51
CA VAL A 220 0.95 -8.77 38.08
C VAL A 220 1.47 -7.70 39.04
N ILE A 221 1.02 -6.47 38.86
CA ILE A 221 1.48 -5.30 39.61
C ILE A 221 0.30 -4.66 40.33
N ASP A 222 0.44 -4.42 41.62
CA ASP A 222 -0.57 -3.74 42.44
C ASP A 222 -0.69 -2.26 42.04
N ASP A 223 -1.84 -1.88 41.49
CA ASP A 223 -2.20 -0.52 41.11
C ASP A 223 -3.27 0.10 42.04
N THR A 224 -3.62 -0.57 43.14
CA THR A 224 -4.77 -0.19 43.98
C THR A 224 -4.61 1.15 44.69
N ASP A 225 -3.37 1.60 44.92
CA ASP A 225 -3.03 2.85 45.60
C ASP A 225 -2.76 4.03 44.63
N VAL A 226 -2.90 3.82 43.32
CA VAL A 226 -2.58 4.81 42.28
C VAL A 226 -3.61 5.93 42.26
N LYS A 227 -3.14 7.17 42.46
CA LYS A 227 -3.99 8.39 42.50
C LYS A 227 -3.60 9.49 41.51
N LYS A 228 -2.37 9.45 40.98
CA LYS A 228 -1.75 10.59 40.25
C LYS A 228 -1.84 10.51 38.73
N MET A 229 -2.11 9.33 38.17
CA MET A 229 -2.24 9.10 36.73
C MET A 229 -3.32 8.06 36.47
N THR A 230 -3.77 7.94 35.23
CA THR A 230 -4.75 6.91 34.86
C THR A 230 -4.12 5.52 34.88
N ARG A 231 -4.93 4.49 35.11
CA ARG A 231 -4.48 3.08 35.08
C ARG A 231 -3.90 2.66 33.73
N ALA A 232 -4.48 3.16 32.64
CA ALA A 232 -3.99 2.92 31.28
C ALA A 232 -2.57 3.49 31.09
N GLU A 233 -2.34 4.75 31.47
CA GLU A 233 -1.02 5.37 31.38
C GLU A 233 0.02 4.67 32.27
N LEU A 234 -0.38 4.24 33.46
CA LEU A 234 0.49 3.48 34.36
C LEU A 234 0.90 2.14 33.72
N LYS A 235 -0.07 1.40 33.18
CA LYS A 235 0.14 0.11 32.52
C LYS A 235 1.13 0.25 31.37
N ASP A 236 0.96 1.24 30.50
CA ASP A 236 1.84 1.45 29.36
C ASP A 236 3.27 1.81 29.79
N LYS A 237 3.42 2.67 30.81
CA LYS A 237 4.75 3.03 31.36
C LYS A 237 5.45 1.84 32.00
N LEU A 238 4.75 1.08 32.84
CA LEU A 238 5.31 -0.11 33.50
C LEU A 238 5.68 -1.17 32.46
N ARG A 239 4.81 -1.39 31.47
CA ARG A 239 5.06 -2.31 30.35
C ARG A 239 6.34 -1.94 29.60
N ALA A 240 6.52 -0.67 29.23
CA ALA A 240 7.71 -0.23 28.53
C ALA A 240 9.00 -0.48 29.33
N ILE A 241 9.01 -0.16 30.63
CA ILE A 241 10.18 -0.35 31.50
C ILE A 241 10.51 -1.84 31.66
N ILE A 242 9.50 -2.67 31.95
CA ILE A 242 9.68 -4.09 32.23
C ILE A 242 10.11 -4.83 30.96
N ILE A 243 9.52 -4.52 29.80
CA ILE A 243 9.98 -5.09 28.53
C ILE A 243 11.43 -4.70 28.25
N GLY A 244 11.82 -3.45 28.53
CA GLY A 244 13.21 -3.01 28.44
C GLY A 244 14.15 -3.85 29.30
N MET A 245 13.78 -4.13 30.55
CA MET A 245 14.53 -5.04 31.43
C MET A 245 14.61 -6.47 30.90
N GLY A 246 13.57 -6.95 30.22
CA GLY A 246 13.58 -8.24 29.54
C GLY A 246 14.62 -8.33 28.43
N ILE A 247 14.76 -7.25 27.66
CA ILE A 247 15.79 -7.15 26.62
C ILE A 247 17.19 -7.17 27.27
N GLU A 248 17.42 -6.35 28.29
CA GLU A 248 18.68 -6.33 29.05
C GLU A 248 19.01 -7.70 29.64
N ALA A 249 18.03 -8.40 30.22
CA ALA A 249 18.21 -9.76 30.74
C ALA A 249 18.60 -10.75 29.63
N GLY A 250 18.01 -10.64 28.44
CA GLY A 250 18.40 -11.42 27.27
C GLY A 250 19.84 -11.13 26.81
N GLU A 251 20.29 -9.89 26.90
CA GLU A 251 21.68 -9.53 26.56
C GLU A 251 22.70 -10.03 27.58
N LEU A 252 22.35 -9.98 28.88
CA LEU A 252 23.18 -10.47 29.98
C LEU A 252 23.31 -12.00 29.98
N THR A 253 22.24 -12.71 29.62
CA THR A 253 22.21 -14.18 29.61
C THR A 253 22.64 -14.80 28.30
N GLY A 254 22.72 -14.00 27.22
CA GLY A 254 22.94 -14.49 25.85
C GLY A 254 21.66 -14.98 25.15
N ILE A 255 20.53 -15.04 25.85
CA ILE A 255 19.27 -15.58 25.35
C ILE A 255 18.44 -14.42 24.75
N LYS A 256 18.75 -14.03 23.52
CA LYS A 256 18.07 -12.90 22.84
C LYS A 256 16.76 -13.32 22.19
N ASN A 257 15.76 -12.43 22.24
CA ASN A 257 14.48 -12.51 21.50
C ASN A 257 13.64 -13.78 21.76
N LYS A 258 13.76 -14.39 22.93
CA LYS A 258 12.92 -15.53 23.32
C LYS A 258 11.96 -15.22 24.46
N ILE A 259 12.04 -14.09 25.15
CA ILE A 259 11.17 -13.80 26.30
C ILE A 259 9.96 -12.95 25.89
N ASN A 260 8.76 -13.52 26.04
CA ASN A 260 7.49 -12.82 25.82
C ASN A 260 6.93 -12.36 27.17
N ILE A 261 6.91 -11.04 27.41
CA ILE A 261 6.53 -10.48 28.70
C ILE A 261 5.15 -9.83 28.63
N GLN A 262 4.25 -10.29 29.49
CA GLN A 262 2.90 -9.76 29.63
C GLN A 262 2.74 -9.11 31.00
N VAL A 263 2.45 -7.81 30.99
CA VAL A 263 2.32 -6.99 32.20
C VAL A 263 0.85 -6.70 32.45
N TYR A 264 0.39 -7.06 33.65
CA TYR A 264 -0.96 -6.82 34.14
C TYR A 264 -0.91 -5.93 35.37
N ILE A 265 -1.83 -4.98 35.43
CA ILE A 265 -2.17 -4.31 36.68
C ILE A 265 -3.23 -5.14 37.42
N LEU A 266 -3.19 -5.11 38.75
CA LEU A 266 -3.97 -5.98 39.63
C LEU A 266 -5.47 -5.83 39.39
N THR A 267 -5.96 -4.60 39.21
CA THR A 267 -7.38 -4.34 38.95
C THR A 267 -7.86 -4.95 37.63
N ASP A 268 -7.14 -4.72 36.52
CA ASP A 268 -7.43 -5.34 35.21
C ASP A 268 -7.38 -6.87 35.28
N PHE A 269 -6.39 -7.41 36.00
CA PHE A 269 -6.23 -8.85 36.18
C PHE A 269 -7.42 -9.46 36.92
N TRP A 270 -7.86 -8.79 37.99
CA TRP A 270 -9.03 -9.19 38.77
C TRP A 270 -10.32 -9.17 37.96
N ASP A 271 -10.56 -8.11 37.18
CA ASP A 271 -11.73 -8.06 36.29
C ASP A 271 -11.68 -9.16 35.24
N SER A 272 -10.53 -9.38 34.62
CA SER A 272 -10.35 -10.47 33.64
C SER A 272 -10.58 -11.86 34.26
N LEU A 273 -10.20 -12.06 35.53
CA LEU A 273 -10.46 -13.29 36.27
C LEU A 273 -11.96 -13.46 36.57
N ARG A 274 -12.65 -12.38 36.96
CA ARG A 274 -14.11 -12.36 37.18
C ARG A 274 -14.90 -12.66 35.91
N GLU A 275 -14.44 -12.15 34.77
CA GLU A 275 -15.04 -12.32 33.44
C GLU A 275 -14.65 -13.63 32.74
N ALA A 276 -13.96 -14.54 33.44
CA ALA A 276 -13.59 -15.84 32.89
C ALA A 276 -12.66 -15.79 31.67
N ASN A 277 -11.77 -14.79 31.60
CA ASN A 277 -10.87 -14.65 30.46
C ASN A 277 -10.01 -15.93 30.29
N PRO A 278 -10.09 -16.64 29.15
CA PRO A 278 -9.41 -17.92 28.93
C PRO A 278 -7.90 -17.86 29.13
N VAL A 279 -7.31 -16.71 28.81
CA VAL A 279 -5.87 -16.48 28.92
C VAL A 279 -5.47 -16.41 30.40
N ILE A 280 -6.20 -15.65 31.21
CA ILE A 280 -5.98 -15.56 32.66
C ILE A 280 -6.24 -16.90 33.35
N PHE A 281 -7.25 -17.65 32.89
CA PHE A 281 -7.53 -18.99 33.42
C PHE A 281 -6.39 -19.96 33.10
N THR A 282 -5.84 -19.91 31.88
CA THR A 282 -4.72 -20.74 31.47
C THR A 282 -3.47 -20.39 32.27
N LEU A 283 -3.18 -19.09 32.43
CA LEU A 283 -2.10 -18.62 33.29
C LEU A 283 -2.24 -19.14 34.71
N LEU A 284 -3.42 -18.98 35.32
CA LEU A 284 -3.63 -19.33 36.71
C LEU A 284 -3.58 -20.86 36.94
N ARG A 285 -4.08 -21.64 35.97
CA ARG A 285 -4.07 -23.10 36.02
C ARG A 285 -2.67 -23.67 35.86
N ASP A 286 -1.94 -23.23 34.85
CA ASP A 286 -0.70 -23.87 34.42
C ASP A 286 0.55 -23.13 34.95
N GLY A 287 0.48 -21.81 35.10
CA GLY A 287 1.63 -20.96 35.43
C GLY A 287 2.32 -21.32 36.75
N VAL A 288 3.64 -21.16 36.77
CA VAL A 288 4.53 -21.43 37.91
C VAL A 288 5.05 -20.09 38.46
N PRO A 289 4.70 -19.71 39.70
CA PRO A 289 5.15 -18.46 40.28
C PRO A 289 6.63 -18.56 40.67
N PHE A 290 7.49 -17.76 40.07
CA PHE A 290 8.88 -17.59 40.54
C PHE A 290 8.96 -16.58 41.69
N PHE A 291 7.91 -15.77 41.84
CA PHE A 291 7.68 -14.89 42.98
C PHE A 291 6.17 -14.70 43.16
N ASP A 292 5.69 -14.79 44.39
CA ASP A 292 4.31 -14.50 44.77
C ASP A 292 4.29 -13.88 46.17
N ARG A 293 3.52 -12.80 46.34
CA ARG A 293 3.26 -12.19 47.65
C ARG A 293 2.15 -12.86 48.44
N GLY A 294 1.68 -14.01 47.99
CA GLY A 294 0.60 -14.77 48.60
C GLY A 294 -0.76 -14.44 48.02
N ILE A 295 -0.85 -14.05 46.75
CA ILE A 295 -2.13 -13.81 46.05
C ILE A 295 -2.32 -14.83 44.92
N PHE A 296 -1.28 -15.07 44.12
CA PHE A 296 -1.37 -15.95 42.96
C PHE A 296 -1.68 -17.40 43.37
N MET A 297 -0.99 -17.93 44.38
CA MET A 297 -1.22 -19.30 44.85
C MET A 297 -2.63 -19.52 45.41
N PRO A 298 -3.18 -18.64 46.27
CA PRO A 298 -4.59 -18.73 46.67
C PRO A 298 -5.56 -18.74 45.49
N TRP A 299 -5.40 -17.85 44.50
CA TRP A 299 -6.24 -17.87 43.30
C TRP A 299 -6.11 -19.19 42.54
N LYS A 300 -4.90 -19.71 42.38
CA LYS A 300 -4.65 -21.00 41.72
C LYS A 300 -5.36 -22.14 42.43
N GLN A 301 -5.33 -22.16 43.76
CA GLN A 301 -6.04 -23.16 44.56
C GLN A 301 -7.56 -23.00 44.47
N LEU A 302 -8.07 -21.77 44.52
CA LEU A 302 -9.51 -21.50 44.35
C LEU A 302 -10.00 -21.92 42.96
N LEU A 303 -9.20 -21.75 41.92
CA LEU A 303 -9.50 -22.27 40.59
C LEU A 303 -9.53 -23.80 40.57
N LYS A 304 -8.53 -24.47 41.16
CA LYS A 304 -8.47 -25.95 41.27
C LYS A 304 -9.65 -26.53 42.07
N MET A 305 -10.09 -25.84 43.12
CA MET A 305 -11.28 -26.20 43.91
C MET A 305 -12.60 -25.91 43.18
N GLY A 306 -12.56 -25.30 41.99
CA GLY A 306 -13.73 -24.89 41.24
C GLY A 306 -14.52 -23.77 41.93
N LYS A 307 -13.88 -22.95 42.77
CA LYS A 307 -14.50 -21.78 43.41
C LYS A 307 -14.47 -20.56 42.50
N ILE A 308 -13.43 -20.44 41.66
CA ILE A 308 -13.40 -19.51 40.53
C ILE A 308 -14.03 -20.25 39.35
N LYS A 309 -15.25 -19.85 38.96
CA LYS A 309 -15.97 -20.39 37.81
C LYS A 309 -16.28 -19.29 36.82
N PRO A 310 -16.39 -19.59 35.52
CA PRO A 310 -16.96 -18.66 34.57
C PRO A 310 -18.35 -18.22 35.02
N SER A 311 -18.64 -16.92 34.93
CA SER A 311 -19.99 -16.42 35.20
C SER A 311 -20.93 -16.80 34.04
N ALA A 312 -22.23 -16.85 34.30
CA ALA A 312 -23.21 -17.11 33.24
C ALA A 312 -23.11 -16.04 32.13
N GLU A 313 -22.88 -14.79 32.52
CA GLU A 313 -22.68 -13.65 31.61
C GLU A 313 -21.45 -13.84 30.72
N ALA A 314 -20.34 -14.35 31.27
CA ALA A 314 -19.14 -14.64 30.49
C ALA A 314 -19.41 -15.73 29.44
N ILE A 315 -20.12 -16.80 29.81
CA ILE A 315 -20.49 -17.88 28.89
C ILE A 315 -21.39 -17.34 27.77
N ASP A 316 -22.42 -16.57 28.12
CA ASP A 316 -23.34 -15.95 27.17
C ASP A 316 -22.61 -14.95 26.24
N MET A 317 -21.67 -14.18 26.77
CA MET A 317 -20.83 -13.28 25.96
C MET A 317 -19.99 -14.06 24.94
N PHE A 318 -19.36 -15.17 25.35
CA PHE A 318 -18.60 -16.02 24.42
C PHE A 318 -19.49 -16.60 23.33
N MET A 319 -20.67 -17.11 23.68
CA MET A 319 -21.64 -17.62 22.71
C MET A 319 -22.13 -16.53 21.75
N GLY A 320 -22.52 -15.37 22.28
CA GLY A 320 -22.97 -14.21 21.50
C GLY A 320 -21.91 -13.66 20.56
N SER A 321 -20.63 -13.75 20.93
CA SER A 321 -19.53 -13.31 20.07
C SER A 321 -19.45 -14.10 18.76
N GLY A 322 -19.74 -15.42 18.80
CA GLY A 322 -19.79 -16.27 17.61
C GLY A 322 -20.89 -15.83 16.63
N GLU A 323 -22.08 -15.55 17.15
CA GLU A 323 -23.19 -15.03 16.34
C GLU A 323 -22.87 -13.68 15.72
N GLN A 324 -22.26 -12.77 16.49
CA GLN A 324 -21.84 -11.47 15.97
C GLN A 324 -20.80 -11.59 14.86
N MET A 325 -19.86 -12.53 14.98
CA MET A 325 -18.86 -12.78 13.93
C MET A 325 -19.52 -13.27 12.64
N ILE A 326 -20.50 -14.18 12.71
CA ILE A 326 -21.24 -14.63 11.53
C ILE A 326 -22.03 -13.48 10.89
N ARG A 327 -22.72 -12.66 11.69
CA ARG A 327 -23.41 -11.45 11.17
C ARG A 327 -22.44 -10.49 10.48
N ARG A 328 -21.22 -10.32 11.03
CA ARG A 328 -20.18 -9.51 10.41
C ARG A 328 -19.73 -10.07 9.06
N VAL A 329 -19.61 -11.40 8.94
CA VAL A 329 -19.32 -12.04 7.64
C VAL A 329 -20.42 -11.73 6.63
N GLN A 330 -21.69 -11.86 7.03
CA GLN A 330 -22.81 -11.57 6.13
C GLN A 330 -22.86 -10.11 5.68
N LEU A 331 -22.57 -9.16 6.58
CA LEU A 331 -22.45 -7.74 6.24
C LEU A 331 -21.35 -7.49 5.20
N LYS A 332 -20.18 -8.11 5.36
CA LYS A 332 -19.09 -8.01 4.38
C LYS A 332 -19.47 -8.58 3.01
N LEU A 333 -20.16 -9.72 2.97
CA LEU A 333 -20.63 -10.29 1.70
C LEU A 333 -21.58 -9.33 0.97
N ASN A 334 -22.50 -8.69 1.71
CA ASN A 334 -23.39 -7.68 1.17
C ASN A 334 -22.61 -6.47 0.64
N GLU A 335 -21.64 -5.97 1.41
CA GLU A 335 -20.79 -4.82 1.03
C GLU A 335 -20.02 -5.06 -0.27
N ILE A 336 -19.35 -6.21 -0.41
CA ILE A 336 -18.60 -6.56 -1.63
C ILE A 336 -19.53 -6.60 -2.86
N GLY A 337 -20.73 -7.17 -2.71
CA GLY A 337 -21.70 -7.22 -3.81
C GLY A 337 -22.32 -5.86 -4.15
N MET A 338 -22.66 -5.06 -3.14
CA MET A 338 -23.38 -3.79 -3.30
C MET A 338 -22.50 -2.65 -3.80
N GLU A 339 -21.25 -2.60 -3.37
CA GLU A 339 -20.38 -1.45 -3.60
C GLU A 339 -19.23 -1.85 -4.52
N ASP A 340 -18.39 -2.81 -4.13
CA ASP A 340 -17.17 -3.14 -4.87
C ASP A 340 -17.46 -3.65 -6.29
N ILE A 341 -18.23 -4.72 -6.42
CA ILE A 341 -18.57 -5.30 -7.73
C ILE A 341 -19.44 -4.35 -8.55
N TYR A 342 -20.34 -3.63 -7.89
CA TYR A 342 -21.21 -2.66 -8.56
C TYR A 342 -20.41 -1.55 -9.23
N TYR A 343 -19.53 -0.86 -8.51
CA TYR A 343 -18.74 0.22 -9.10
C TYR A 343 -17.65 -0.31 -10.04
N ALA A 344 -17.13 -1.52 -9.81
CA ALA A 344 -16.20 -2.17 -10.72
C ALA A 344 -16.80 -2.37 -12.13
N LEU A 345 -18.12 -2.56 -12.24
CA LEU A 345 -18.78 -2.75 -13.54
C LEU A 345 -19.38 -1.45 -14.06
N LEU A 346 -20.04 -0.67 -13.20
CA LEU A 346 -20.72 0.55 -13.60
C LEU A 346 -19.76 1.61 -14.13
N THR A 347 -18.69 1.91 -13.38
CA THR A 347 -17.81 3.03 -13.69
C THR A 347 -17.08 2.85 -15.03
N PRO A 348 -16.51 1.67 -15.36
CA PRO A 348 -15.94 1.44 -16.68
C PRO A 348 -16.97 1.52 -17.82
N SER A 349 -18.23 1.18 -17.55
CA SER A 349 -19.31 1.28 -18.54
C SER A 349 -19.67 2.73 -18.84
N GLN A 350 -19.78 3.57 -17.80
CA GLN A 350 -19.95 5.01 -17.96
C GLN A 350 -18.75 5.63 -18.69
N ALA A 351 -17.53 5.21 -18.35
CA ALA A 351 -16.33 5.68 -19.02
C ALA A 351 -16.28 5.26 -20.51
N ALA A 352 -16.75 4.05 -20.88
CA ALA A 352 -16.88 3.66 -22.28
C ALA A 352 -17.85 4.56 -23.05
N LEU A 353 -18.97 4.93 -22.43
CA LEU A 353 -19.94 5.87 -23.00
C LEU A 353 -19.36 7.28 -23.14
N MET A 354 -18.61 7.75 -22.14
CA MET A 354 -17.90 9.04 -22.17
C MET A 354 -16.85 9.09 -23.27
N LEU A 355 -16.09 8.00 -23.45
CA LEU A 355 -15.09 7.90 -24.52
C LEU A 355 -15.73 8.03 -25.91
N TYR A 356 -16.93 7.46 -26.07
CA TYR A 356 -17.75 7.58 -27.28
C TYR A 356 -18.43 8.96 -27.42
N GLY A 357 -18.32 9.85 -26.43
CA GLY A 357 -18.85 11.21 -26.47
C GLY A 357 -20.22 11.41 -25.82
N VAL A 358 -20.73 10.42 -25.08
CA VAL A 358 -21.98 10.53 -24.31
C VAL A 358 -21.67 11.06 -22.91
N ALA A 359 -22.43 12.04 -22.43
CA ALA A 359 -22.31 12.50 -21.04
C ALA A 359 -22.53 11.33 -20.06
N PRO A 360 -21.86 11.31 -18.89
CA PRO A 360 -21.95 10.21 -17.94
C PRO A 360 -23.42 10.00 -17.50
N PRO A 361 -24.04 8.85 -17.82
CA PRO A 361 -25.45 8.62 -17.52
C PRO A 361 -25.66 8.19 -16.07
N SER A 362 -26.91 8.22 -15.60
CA SER A 362 -27.25 7.64 -14.31
C SER A 362 -27.09 6.12 -14.31
N PRO A 363 -26.89 5.46 -13.15
CA PRO A 363 -26.73 4.01 -13.11
C PRO A 363 -27.89 3.22 -13.71
N LYS A 364 -29.11 3.77 -13.67
CA LYS A 364 -30.29 3.14 -14.27
C LYS A 364 -30.24 3.16 -15.80
N GLU A 365 -29.67 4.21 -16.37
CA GLU A 365 -29.63 4.45 -17.81
C GLU A 365 -28.42 3.81 -18.47
N THR A 366 -27.33 3.59 -17.73
CA THR A 366 -26.07 3.03 -18.26
C THR A 366 -26.30 1.74 -19.04
N GLY A 367 -27.07 0.78 -18.50
CA GLY A 367 -27.34 -0.50 -19.17
C GLY A 367 -28.07 -0.32 -20.51
N ALA A 368 -29.11 0.52 -20.53
CA ALA A 368 -29.89 0.81 -21.73
C ALA A 368 -29.04 1.49 -22.82
N LEU A 369 -28.22 2.48 -22.45
CA LEU A 369 -27.34 3.19 -23.38
C LEU A 369 -26.23 2.28 -23.91
N MET A 370 -25.62 1.45 -23.06
CA MET A 370 -24.64 0.44 -23.47
C MET A 370 -25.24 -0.50 -24.52
N ARG A 371 -26.49 -0.94 -24.33
CA ARG A 371 -27.23 -1.78 -25.29
C ARG A 371 -27.49 -1.03 -26.59
N GLN A 372 -28.10 0.15 -26.52
CA GLN A 372 -28.47 0.93 -27.70
C GLN A 372 -27.27 1.27 -28.58
N ILE A 373 -26.17 1.73 -27.96
CA ILE A 373 -25.00 2.20 -28.70
C ILE A 373 -24.10 1.02 -29.10
N PHE A 374 -23.60 0.25 -28.13
CA PHE A 374 -22.55 -0.72 -28.42
C PHE A 374 -23.06 -2.08 -28.91
N VAL A 375 -24.30 -2.46 -28.61
CA VAL A 375 -24.88 -3.72 -29.12
C VAL A 375 -25.61 -3.50 -30.43
N HIS A 376 -26.49 -2.49 -30.51
CA HIS A 376 -27.35 -2.32 -31.68
C HIS A 376 -26.75 -1.42 -32.77
N LYS A 377 -26.28 -0.22 -32.42
CA LYS A 377 -25.74 0.75 -33.38
C LYS A 377 -24.37 0.32 -33.91
N GLU A 378 -23.39 0.18 -33.01
CA GLU A 378 -21.99 -0.09 -33.36
C GLU A 378 -21.68 -1.60 -33.47
N LYS A 379 -22.49 -2.46 -32.83
CA LYS A 379 -22.29 -3.92 -32.79
C LYS A 379 -20.91 -4.36 -32.27
N LEU A 380 -20.35 -3.58 -31.34
CA LEU A 380 -19.06 -3.78 -30.70
C LEU A 380 -19.15 -4.51 -29.36
N LEU A 381 -20.35 -4.80 -28.84
CA LEU A 381 -20.53 -5.48 -27.57
C LEU A 381 -21.64 -6.52 -27.66
N GLU A 382 -21.46 -7.67 -27.02
CA GLU A 382 -22.46 -8.73 -26.93
C GLU A 382 -23.45 -8.47 -25.78
N ASP A 383 -24.75 -8.66 -26.03
CA ASP A 383 -25.84 -8.38 -25.07
C ASP A 383 -25.66 -9.07 -23.70
N LYS A 384 -25.03 -10.25 -23.67
CA LYS A 384 -24.73 -10.97 -22.42
C LYS A 384 -23.92 -10.13 -21.42
N PHE A 385 -23.04 -9.24 -21.90
CA PHE A 385 -22.26 -8.37 -21.02
C PHE A 385 -23.12 -7.26 -20.44
N VAL A 386 -24.03 -6.68 -21.24
CA VAL A 386 -24.99 -5.69 -20.73
C VAL A 386 -25.89 -6.31 -19.64
N LYS A 387 -26.32 -7.56 -19.82
CA LYS A 387 -27.08 -8.29 -18.80
C LYS A 387 -26.32 -8.48 -17.48
N ILE A 388 -25.00 -8.68 -17.52
CA ILE A 388 -24.16 -8.76 -16.32
C ILE A 388 -24.22 -7.42 -15.56
N LEU A 389 -24.07 -6.30 -16.26
CA LEU A 389 -24.17 -4.96 -15.68
C LEU A 389 -25.55 -4.70 -15.07
N GLU A 390 -26.63 -4.98 -15.82
CA GLU A 390 -28.00 -4.77 -15.35
C GLU A 390 -28.32 -5.59 -14.10
N ARG A 391 -27.92 -6.87 -14.08
CA ARG A 391 -28.10 -7.75 -12.91
C ARG A 391 -27.45 -7.18 -11.65
N VAL A 392 -26.26 -6.59 -11.78
CA VAL A 392 -25.53 -6.00 -10.65
C VAL A 392 -26.19 -4.70 -10.17
N VAL A 393 -26.69 -3.87 -11.10
CA VAL A 393 -27.46 -2.66 -10.76
C VAL A 393 -28.77 -3.00 -10.06
N GLU A 394 -29.47 -4.04 -10.50
CA GLU A 394 -30.70 -4.53 -9.87
C GLU A 394 -30.43 -5.13 -8.48
N LEU A 395 -29.38 -5.95 -8.36
CA LEU A 395 -28.97 -6.55 -7.10
C LEU A 395 -28.70 -5.48 -6.03
N ARG A 396 -27.94 -4.43 -6.37
CA ARG A 396 -27.66 -3.33 -5.44
C ARG A 396 -28.94 -2.68 -4.94
N LYS A 397 -29.87 -2.35 -5.83
CA LYS A 397 -31.18 -1.78 -5.46
C LYS A 397 -32.00 -2.72 -4.60
N ALA A 398 -31.99 -4.01 -4.91
CA ALA A 398 -32.72 -5.01 -4.15
C ALA A 398 -32.20 -5.09 -2.69
N ILE A 399 -30.89 -4.97 -2.49
CA ILE A 399 -30.31 -4.95 -1.14
C ILE A 399 -30.55 -3.61 -0.45
N GLU A 400 -30.39 -2.48 -1.15
CA GLU A 400 -30.63 -1.12 -0.63
C GLU A 400 -32.07 -0.92 -0.15
N HIS A 401 -33.05 -1.47 -0.88
CA HIS A 401 -34.47 -1.42 -0.49
C HIS A 401 -34.90 -2.55 0.45
N GLY A 402 -33.96 -3.41 0.88
CA GLY A 402 -34.24 -4.52 1.80
C GLY A 402 -35.08 -5.66 1.19
N ALA A 403 -35.33 -5.64 -0.13
CA ALA A 403 -35.99 -6.73 -0.84
C ALA A 403 -35.14 -8.01 -0.86
N LYS A 404 -33.81 -7.86 -0.82
CA LYS A 404 -32.85 -8.94 -0.58
C LYS A 404 -31.99 -8.60 0.63
N LYS A 405 -32.15 -9.36 1.72
CA LYS A 405 -31.43 -9.09 2.97
C LYS A 405 -29.98 -9.58 2.95
N GLU A 406 -29.71 -10.66 2.25
CA GLU A 406 -28.44 -11.38 2.34
C GLU A 406 -27.98 -11.87 0.97
N LEU A 407 -26.71 -11.62 0.67
CA LEU A 407 -25.98 -12.19 -0.45
C LEU A 407 -25.28 -13.47 0.02
N THR A 408 -25.49 -14.57 -0.69
CA THR A 408 -24.78 -15.82 -0.37
C THR A 408 -23.37 -15.83 -0.95
N GLY A 409 -22.46 -16.60 -0.36
CA GLY A 409 -21.10 -16.76 -0.89
C GLY A 409 -21.06 -17.33 -2.31
N LYS A 410 -22.03 -18.20 -2.68
CA LYS A 410 -22.14 -18.73 -4.04
C LYS A 410 -22.51 -17.66 -5.06
N GLU A 411 -23.49 -16.83 -4.71
CA GLU A 411 -23.87 -15.70 -5.58
C GLU A 411 -22.72 -14.72 -5.73
N LEU A 412 -21.97 -14.46 -4.65
CA LEU A 412 -20.79 -13.59 -4.72
C LEU A 412 -19.72 -14.14 -5.68
N ASP A 413 -19.44 -15.45 -5.62
CA ASP A 413 -18.48 -16.12 -6.51
C ASP A 413 -18.90 -16.01 -7.98
N GLU A 414 -20.19 -16.19 -8.27
CA GLU A 414 -20.75 -16.00 -9.62
C GLU A 414 -20.60 -14.55 -10.10
N LEU A 415 -20.86 -13.56 -9.23
CA LEU A 415 -20.71 -12.14 -9.54
C LEU A 415 -19.25 -11.76 -9.82
N LEU A 416 -18.31 -12.29 -9.05
CA LEU A 416 -16.87 -12.08 -9.26
C LEU A 416 -16.42 -12.65 -10.61
N SER A 417 -16.80 -13.89 -10.91
CA SER A 417 -16.47 -14.54 -12.19
C SER A 417 -17.01 -13.77 -13.39
N ASP A 418 -18.23 -13.24 -13.28
CA ASP A 418 -18.84 -12.44 -14.34
C ASP A 418 -18.22 -11.04 -14.42
N GLY A 419 -17.81 -10.45 -13.31
CA GLY A 419 -17.08 -9.19 -13.27
C GLY A 419 -15.73 -9.26 -13.98
N ASP A 420 -14.95 -10.33 -13.76
CA ASP A 420 -13.68 -10.54 -14.46
C ASP A 420 -13.86 -10.65 -15.99
N LYS A 421 -14.84 -11.45 -16.42
CA LYS A 421 -15.18 -11.59 -17.86
C LYS A 421 -15.65 -10.26 -18.44
N TYR A 422 -16.46 -9.51 -17.70
CA TYR A 422 -16.98 -8.22 -18.10
C TYR A 422 -15.85 -7.20 -18.29
N LEU A 423 -14.99 -7.02 -17.29
CA LEU A 423 -13.88 -6.08 -17.34
C LEU A 423 -12.90 -6.39 -18.48
N ALA A 424 -12.56 -7.67 -18.68
CA ALA A 424 -11.73 -8.08 -19.79
C ALA A 424 -12.35 -7.70 -21.15
N ARG A 425 -13.68 -7.80 -21.28
CA ARG A 425 -14.39 -7.42 -22.50
C ARG A 425 -14.50 -5.93 -22.70
N ILE A 426 -14.80 -5.17 -21.64
CA ILE A 426 -14.90 -3.72 -21.69
C ILE A 426 -13.55 -3.11 -22.06
N LYS A 427 -12.42 -3.61 -21.55
CA LYS A 427 -11.09 -3.18 -22.01
C LYS A 427 -10.90 -3.30 -23.52
N ARG A 428 -11.39 -4.38 -24.12
CA ARG A 428 -11.37 -4.54 -25.60
C ARG A 428 -12.30 -3.54 -26.28
N LEU A 429 -13.47 -3.30 -25.71
CA LEU A 429 -14.41 -2.29 -26.22
C LEU A 429 -13.78 -0.89 -26.23
N PHE A 430 -13.03 -0.52 -25.18
CA PHE A 430 -12.29 0.76 -25.15
C PHE A 430 -11.37 0.91 -26.35
N THR A 431 -10.51 -0.08 -26.62
CA THR A 431 -9.61 -0.04 -27.79
C THR A 431 -10.38 0.04 -29.12
N GLN A 432 -11.56 -0.59 -29.20
CA GLN A 432 -12.41 -0.50 -30.39
C GLN A 432 -13.02 0.91 -30.56
N ILE A 433 -13.44 1.55 -29.46
CA ILE A 433 -13.99 2.91 -29.48
C ILE A 433 -12.89 3.93 -29.80
N GLU A 434 -11.70 3.81 -29.20
CA GLU A 434 -10.54 4.66 -29.50
C GLU A 434 -10.24 4.67 -31.00
N LYS A 435 -10.20 3.48 -31.61
CA LYS A 435 -9.95 3.36 -33.05
C LYS A 435 -11.01 4.08 -33.89
N ILE A 436 -12.30 3.93 -33.57
CA ILE A 436 -13.38 4.61 -34.29
C ILE A 436 -13.25 6.13 -34.16
N ARG A 437 -12.90 6.61 -32.96
CA ARG A 437 -12.75 8.04 -32.71
C ARG A 437 -11.53 8.62 -33.43
N GLU A 438 -10.39 7.93 -33.39
CA GLU A 438 -9.18 8.29 -34.15
C GLU A 438 -9.47 8.38 -35.66
N GLU A 439 -10.22 7.41 -36.20
CA GLU A 439 -10.67 7.42 -37.60
C GLU A 439 -11.59 8.60 -37.92
N GLN A 440 -12.56 8.91 -37.06
CA GLN A 440 -13.46 10.07 -37.23
C GLN A 440 -12.72 11.41 -37.14
N GLU A 441 -11.77 11.53 -36.21
CA GLU A 441 -10.95 12.74 -36.06
C GLU A 441 -10.08 12.97 -37.30
N MET A 442 -9.49 11.92 -37.86
CA MET A 442 -8.75 12.00 -39.13
C MET A 442 -9.65 12.50 -40.27
N LEU A 443 -10.88 12.01 -40.38
CA LEU A 443 -11.84 12.49 -41.39
C LEU A 443 -12.18 13.98 -41.19
N ASN A 444 -12.41 14.41 -39.96
CA ASN A 444 -12.68 15.82 -39.66
C ASN A 444 -11.48 16.72 -40.03
N ILE A 445 -10.25 16.25 -39.79
CA ILE A 445 -9.02 16.92 -40.20
C ILE A 445 -8.93 16.99 -41.73
N TYR A 446 -9.23 15.88 -42.42
CA TYR A 446 -9.30 15.84 -43.88
C TYR A 446 -10.25 16.90 -44.43
N ASP A 447 -11.50 16.91 -43.95
CA ASP A 447 -12.53 17.85 -44.40
C ASP A 447 -12.16 19.31 -44.11
N THR A 448 -11.57 19.57 -42.94
CA THR A 448 -11.13 20.91 -42.53
C THR A 448 -10.02 21.42 -43.45
N ILE A 449 -8.94 20.64 -43.64
CA ILE A 449 -7.82 21.03 -44.50
C ILE A 449 -8.29 21.21 -45.95
N THR A 450 -9.14 20.30 -46.43
CA THR A 450 -9.70 20.36 -47.79
C THR A 450 -10.51 21.64 -47.99
N THR A 451 -11.32 22.02 -47.00
CA THR A 451 -12.11 23.27 -47.04
C THR A 451 -11.19 24.50 -47.04
N VAL A 452 -10.20 24.54 -46.14
CA VAL A 452 -9.25 25.66 -46.06
C VAL A 452 -8.43 25.79 -47.35
N ILE A 453 -7.98 24.68 -47.94
CA ILE A 453 -7.29 24.68 -49.23
C ILE A 453 -8.19 25.25 -50.33
N ARG A 454 -9.45 24.79 -50.42
CA ARG A 454 -10.40 25.34 -51.41
C ARG A 454 -10.59 26.84 -51.24
N ASP A 455 -10.64 27.35 -50.01
CA ASP A 455 -10.77 28.78 -49.76
C ASP A 455 -9.51 29.58 -50.12
N VAL A 456 -8.32 29.03 -49.88
CA VAL A 456 -7.05 29.61 -50.38
C VAL A 456 -7.08 29.68 -51.91
N LEU A 457 -7.46 28.60 -52.58
CA LEU A 457 -7.48 28.54 -54.05
C LEU A 457 -8.50 29.51 -54.65
N LYS A 458 -9.67 29.70 -54.02
CA LYS A 458 -10.63 30.74 -54.42
C LYS A 458 -10.04 32.14 -54.35
N LEU A 459 -9.27 32.46 -53.29
CA LEU A 459 -8.58 33.75 -53.20
C LEU A 459 -7.52 33.91 -54.29
N GLU A 460 -6.90 32.82 -54.76
CA GLU A 460 -6.01 32.81 -55.92
C GLU A 460 -6.74 32.80 -57.27
N GLY A 461 -8.07 32.93 -57.30
CA GLY A 461 -8.87 33.03 -58.52
C GLY A 461 -9.33 31.69 -59.09
N ILE A 462 -9.24 30.60 -58.33
CA ILE A 462 -9.63 29.25 -58.76
C ILE A 462 -10.92 28.84 -58.04
N GLU A 463 -12.05 28.88 -58.73
CA GLU A 463 -13.37 28.71 -58.11
C GLU A 463 -13.74 27.26 -57.81
N LYS A 464 -13.28 26.30 -58.63
CA LYS A 464 -13.65 24.88 -58.50
C LYS A 464 -12.46 23.97 -58.77
N VAL A 465 -12.20 23.07 -57.83
CA VAL A 465 -11.16 22.05 -57.93
C VAL A 465 -11.74 20.73 -57.45
N LYS A 466 -11.58 19.67 -58.26
CA LYS A 466 -11.95 18.32 -57.86
C LYS A 466 -10.88 17.73 -56.94
N ASP A 467 -11.28 16.83 -56.05
CA ASP A 467 -10.39 16.28 -55.02
C ASP A 467 -9.17 15.55 -55.61
N ASN A 468 -9.34 14.88 -56.75
CA ASN A 468 -8.26 14.19 -57.47
C ASN A 468 -7.27 15.13 -58.18
N GLU A 469 -7.66 16.37 -58.45
CA GLU A 469 -6.83 17.40 -59.09
C GLU A 469 -6.22 18.37 -58.06
N MET A 470 -6.68 18.30 -56.81
CA MET A 470 -6.34 19.26 -55.76
C MET A 470 -4.84 19.30 -55.44
N LEU A 471 -4.15 18.15 -55.40
CA LEU A 471 -2.69 18.12 -55.19
C LEU A 471 -1.92 18.83 -56.32
N HIS A 472 -2.30 18.56 -57.56
CA HIS A 472 -1.62 19.13 -58.71
C HIS A 472 -1.80 20.66 -58.80
N VAL A 473 -3.03 21.13 -58.55
CA VAL A 473 -3.33 22.57 -58.52
C VAL A 473 -2.62 23.25 -57.35
N LEU A 474 -2.54 22.61 -56.18
CA LEU A 474 -1.80 23.14 -55.03
C LEU A 474 -0.30 23.30 -55.33
N GLU A 475 0.30 22.31 -55.99
CA GLU A 475 1.70 22.33 -56.39
C GLU A 475 2.02 23.42 -57.42
N ASP A 476 1.22 23.53 -58.48
CA ASP A 476 1.43 24.49 -59.55
C ASP A 476 1.21 25.94 -59.06
N LYS A 477 0.12 26.20 -58.32
CA LYS A 477 -0.32 27.57 -58.04
C LYS A 477 0.16 28.14 -56.70
N LEU A 478 0.47 27.29 -55.73
CA LEU A 478 0.91 27.75 -54.41
C LEU A 478 2.38 27.40 -54.14
N VAL A 479 2.82 26.19 -54.47
CA VAL A 479 4.21 25.78 -54.17
C VAL A 479 5.19 26.34 -55.19
N SER A 480 4.91 26.18 -56.49
CA SER A 480 5.79 26.67 -57.56
C SER A 480 5.90 28.19 -57.59
N GLU A 481 4.85 28.90 -57.17
CA GLU A 481 4.83 30.36 -57.02
C GLU A 481 5.46 30.84 -55.69
N GLY A 482 5.99 29.94 -54.86
CA GLY A 482 6.66 30.26 -53.59
C GLY A 482 5.72 30.73 -52.47
N LYS A 483 4.41 30.60 -52.64
CA LYS A 483 3.38 31.00 -51.65
C LYS A 483 3.20 29.96 -50.54
N LEU A 484 3.52 28.70 -50.79
CA LEU A 484 3.41 27.59 -49.85
C LEU A 484 4.70 26.75 -49.84
N PRO A 485 5.31 26.50 -48.66
CA PRO A 485 6.46 25.60 -48.55
C PRO A 485 6.17 24.17 -49.03
N SER A 486 7.12 23.56 -49.75
CA SER A 486 6.98 22.20 -50.33
C SER A 486 6.72 21.10 -49.30
N LYS A 487 7.14 21.26 -48.04
CA LYS A 487 6.82 20.33 -46.94
C LYS A 487 5.31 20.15 -46.74
N PHE A 488 4.52 21.20 -46.96
CA PHE A 488 3.07 21.16 -46.77
C PHE A 488 2.36 20.38 -47.88
N LEU A 489 2.92 20.35 -49.09
CA LEU A 489 2.43 19.49 -50.17
C LEU A 489 2.52 18.01 -49.77
N ARG A 490 3.61 17.61 -49.10
CA ARG A 490 3.78 16.25 -48.58
C ARG A 490 2.74 15.92 -47.51
N THR A 491 2.48 16.83 -46.58
CA THR A 491 1.43 16.65 -45.56
C THR A 491 0.04 16.49 -46.18
N VAL A 492 -0.30 17.27 -47.22
CA VAL A 492 -1.57 17.09 -47.95
C VAL A 492 -1.61 15.77 -48.71
N GLN A 493 -0.49 15.33 -49.28
CA GLN A 493 -0.39 14.04 -49.95
C GLN A 493 -0.58 12.87 -48.98
N ASP A 494 0.06 12.92 -47.81
CA ASP A 494 -0.10 11.92 -46.75
C ASP A 494 -1.54 11.87 -46.24
N LEU A 495 -2.19 13.04 -46.11
CA LEU A 495 -3.60 13.15 -45.73
C LEU A 495 -4.54 12.52 -46.77
N MET A 496 -4.32 12.77 -48.08
CA MET A 496 -5.10 12.12 -49.15
C MET A 496 -4.87 10.61 -49.19
N LYS A 497 -3.62 10.17 -48.96
CA LYS A 497 -3.30 8.75 -48.85
C LYS A 497 -4.05 8.10 -47.69
N ALA A 498 -4.05 8.71 -46.50
CA ALA A 498 -4.79 8.20 -45.35
C ALA A 498 -6.31 8.18 -45.57
N LYS A 499 -6.87 9.17 -46.27
CA LYS A 499 -8.30 9.12 -46.65
C LYS A 499 -8.60 7.92 -47.56
N LYS A 500 -7.72 7.64 -48.52
CA LYS A 500 -7.82 6.45 -49.37
C LYS A 500 -7.65 5.15 -48.58
N ASP A 501 -6.65 5.09 -47.71
CA ASP A 501 -6.39 3.93 -46.85
C ASP A 501 -7.55 3.70 -45.86
N TYR A 502 -8.24 4.75 -45.42
CA TYR A 502 -9.50 4.67 -44.66
C TYR A 502 -10.62 4.03 -45.47
N ASP A 503 -10.86 4.50 -46.71
CA ASP A 503 -11.90 3.96 -47.60
C ASP A 503 -11.62 2.48 -47.96
N GLU A 504 -10.34 2.10 -48.04
CA GLU A 504 -9.88 0.72 -48.26
C GLU A 504 -9.80 -0.13 -46.97
N LYS A 505 -10.10 0.45 -45.80
CA LYS A 505 -9.99 -0.19 -44.45
C LYS A 505 -8.58 -0.67 -44.09
N LYS A 506 -7.55 0.00 -44.60
CA LYS A 506 -6.12 -0.26 -44.36
C LYS A 506 -5.42 0.79 -43.50
N LEU A 507 -6.14 1.84 -43.08
CA LEU A 507 -5.59 2.92 -42.29
C LEU A 507 -4.92 2.41 -41.00
N SER A 508 -3.66 2.80 -40.79
CA SER A 508 -2.89 2.43 -39.60
C SER A 508 -2.88 3.54 -38.55
N LYS A 509 -2.72 3.16 -37.27
CA LYS A 509 -2.62 4.11 -36.16
C LYS A 509 -1.43 5.08 -36.31
N VAL A 510 -0.31 4.59 -36.84
CA VAL A 510 0.90 5.41 -37.08
C VAL A 510 0.62 6.50 -38.14
N GLU A 511 -0.17 6.19 -39.16
CA GLU A 511 -0.58 7.19 -40.17
C GLU A 511 -1.49 8.27 -39.57
N ILE A 512 -2.42 7.88 -38.69
CA ILE A 512 -3.32 8.83 -38.01
C ILE A 512 -2.53 9.79 -37.11
N GLU A 513 -1.62 9.26 -36.28
CA GLU A 513 -0.79 10.08 -35.37
C GLU A 513 0.09 11.07 -36.14
N LYS A 514 0.70 10.61 -37.24
CA LYS A 514 1.51 11.47 -38.12
C LYS A 514 0.67 12.63 -38.66
N ILE A 515 -0.50 12.34 -39.23
CA ILE A 515 -1.41 13.35 -39.79
C ILE A 515 -1.84 14.34 -38.72
N HIS A 516 -2.22 13.86 -37.54
CA HIS A 516 -2.63 14.73 -36.44
C HIS A 516 -1.54 15.75 -36.07
N SER A 517 -0.30 15.27 -35.94
CA SER A 517 0.85 16.10 -35.59
C SER A 517 1.20 17.15 -36.65
N GLU A 518 1.08 16.82 -37.93
CA GLU A 518 1.47 17.72 -39.03
C GLU A 518 0.36 18.71 -39.42
N SER A 519 -0.91 18.30 -39.27
CA SER A 519 -2.08 19.04 -39.71
C SER A 519 -2.24 20.40 -39.03
N GLY A 520 -1.92 20.51 -37.75
CA GLY A 520 -2.04 21.79 -37.02
C GLY A 520 -1.16 22.90 -37.62
N SER A 521 0.07 22.55 -38.01
CA SER A 521 1.00 23.50 -38.62
C SER A 521 0.56 23.96 -40.02
N LEU A 522 -0.02 23.03 -40.79
CA LEU A 522 -0.58 23.30 -42.11
C LEU A 522 -1.80 24.22 -42.03
N ILE A 523 -2.77 23.88 -41.17
CA ILE A 523 -3.98 24.69 -40.98
C ILE A 523 -3.60 26.12 -40.58
N LYS A 524 -2.71 26.27 -39.60
CA LYS A 524 -2.24 27.59 -39.16
C LYS A 524 -1.64 28.39 -40.31
N PHE A 525 -0.75 27.78 -41.11
CA PHE A 525 -0.12 28.47 -42.23
C PHE A 525 -1.13 28.89 -43.31
N LEU A 526 -2.07 28.01 -43.67
CA LEU A 526 -3.08 28.31 -44.67
C LEU A 526 -4.02 29.42 -44.21
N VAL A 527 -4.46 29.39 -42.95
CA VAL A 527 -5.28 30.46 -42.35
C VAL A 527 -4.52 31.79 -42.32
N GLU A 528 -3.24 31.79 -41.93
CA GLU A 528 -2.39 32.98 -41.98
C GLU A 528 -2.19 33.51 -43.41
N HIS A 529 -2.12 32.63 -44.41
CA HIS A 529 -2.07 33.03 -45.82
C HIS A 529 -3.37 33.71 -46.27
N ILE A 530 -4.53 33.13 -45.93
CA ILE A 530 -5.86 33.73 -46.17
C ILE A 530 -5.91 35.13 -45.55
N GLN A 531 -5.53 35.25 -44.27
CA GLN A 531 -5.55 36.52 -43.54
C GLN A 531 -4.61 37.55 -44.16
N ARG A 532 -3.34 37.21 -44.42
CA ARG A 532 -2.36 38.12 -45.04
C ARG A 532 -2.83 38.63 -46.39
N LYS A 533 -3.44 37.76 -47.21
CA LYS A 533 -3.95 38.15 -48.52
C LYS A 533 -5.15 39.09 -48.40
N ARG A 534 -6.12 38.77 -47.55
CA ARG A 534 -7.25 39.67 -47.26
C ARG A 534 -6.79 41.03 -46.73
N SER A 535 -5.83 41.06 -45.79
CA SER A 535 -5.27 42.30 -45.26
C SER A 535 -4.56 43.13 -46.34
N ARG A 536 -3.78 42.50 -47.24
CA ARG A 536 -3.13 43.21 -48.36
C ARG A 536 -4.13 43.81 -49.33
N GLU A 537 -5.19 43.08 -49.67
CA GLU A 537 -6.24 43.62 -50.54
C GLU A 537 -7.03 44.74 -49.85
N LEU A 538 -7.28 44.65 -48.54
CA LEU A 538 -7.89 45.74 -47.77
C LEU A 538 -7.00 46.98 -47.69
N GLU A 539 -5.67 46.83 -47.51
CA GLU A 539 -4.75 47.98 -47.51
C GLU A 539 -4.73 48.70 -48.88
N ARG A 540 -4.93 47.98 -50.00
CA ARG A 540 -5.06 48.61 -51.34
C ARG A 540 -6.31 49.48 -51.49
N LEU A 541 -7.32 49.28 -50.63
CA LEU A 541 -8.54 50.07 -50.61
C LEU A 541 -8.40 51.34 -49.77
N LYS A 542 -7.27 51.52 -49.07
CA LYS A 542 -7.03 52.66 -48.19
C LYS A 542 -6.18 53.70 -48.90
N ILE A 543 -6.64 54.94 -48.84
CA ILE A 543 -5.87 56.13 -49.19
C ILE A 543 -5.50 56.79 -47.87
N ARG A 544 -4.22 56.80 -47.53
CA ARG A 544 -3.73 57.56 -46.38
C ARG A 544 -3.27 58.94 -46.83
N VAL A 545 -3.68 59.94 -46.08
CA VAL A 545 -3.37 61.33 -46.34
C VAL A 545 -2.76 61.98 -45.11
N LYS A 546 -1.91 62.98 -45.32
CA LYS A 546 -1.39 63.85 -44.28
C LYS A 546 -1.86 65.27 -44.55
N HIS A 547 -2.40 65.93 -43.54
CA HIS A 547 -2.86 67.32 -43.62
C HIS A 547 -2.38 68.07 -42.37
N GLY A 548 -1.59 69.12 -42.57
CA GLY A 548 -0.87 69.77 -41.47
C GLY A 548 0.01 68.78 -40.69
N SER A 549 -0.27 68.61 -39.39
CA SER A 549 0.42 67.68 -38.48
C SER A 549 -0.36 66.39 -38.20
N LYS A 550 -1.48 66.13 -38.89
CA LYS A 550 -2.38 65.01 -38.64
C LYS A 550 -2.40 64.03 -39.82
N PHE A 551 -2.73 62.77 -39.53
CA PHE A 551 -2.86 61.70 -40.53
C PHE A 551 -4.32 61.29 -40.66
N GLY A 552 -4.85 61.30 -41.88
CA GLY A 552 -6.20 60.86 -42.23
C GLY A 552 -6.20 59.59 -43.07
N GLU A 553 -7.29 58.84 -43.02
CA GLU A 553 -7.48 57.61 -43.80
C GLU A 553 -8.83 57.63 -44.52
N VAL A 554 -8.83 57.29 -45.80
CA VAL A 554 -10.05 57.09 -46.61
C VAL A 554 -10.08 55.66 -47.11
N ILE A 555 -11.10 54.89 -46.71
CA ILE A 555 -11.28 53.49 -47.10
C ILE A 555 -12.38 53.42 -48.17
N LEU A 556 -12.04 52.89 -49.34
CA LEU A 556 -12.94 52.75 -50.48
C LEU A 556 -13.53 51.34 -50.53
N LEU A 557 -14.83 51.21 -50.23
CA LEU A 557 -15.56 49.94 -50.20
C LEU A 557 -16.71 49.97 -51.21
N GLY A 558 -16.43 49.56 -52.45
CA GLY A 558 -17.43 49.53 -53.52
C GLY A 558 -17.92 50.94 -53.89
N ASN A 559 -19.18 51.25 -53.58
CA ASN A 559 -19.81 52.56 -53.80
C ASN A 559 -19.84 53.45 -52.54
N LEU A 560 -19.17 53.04 -51.47
CA LEU A 560 -19.07 53.79 -50.21
C LEU A 560 -17.61 54.11 -49.89
N ALA A 561 -17.35 55.33 -49.43
CA ALA A 561 -16.08 55.76 -48.88
C ALA A 561 -16.27 56.08 -47.39
N PHE A 562 -15.39 55.53 -46.55
CA PHE A 562 -15.29 55.90 -45.14
C PHE A 562 -14.08 56.80 -44.94
N ILE A 563 -14.25 57.90 -44.23
CA ILE A 563 -13.25 58.96 -44.07
C ILE A 563 -12.98 59.11 -42.57
N THR A 564 -11.72 58.98 -42.18
CA THR A 564 -11.24 59.27 -40.83
C THR A 564 -10.32 60.48 -40.92
N THR A 565 -10.69 61.57 -40.24
CA THR A 565 -9.98 62.86 -40.33
C THR A 565 -8.65 62.85 -39.58
N ASP A 566 -8.57 62.13 -38.46
CA ASP A 566 -7.39 61.98 -37.62
C ASP A 566 -7.31 60.56 -37.03
N ILE A 567 -6.34 59.78 -37.47
CA ILE A 567 -6.16 58.37 -37.07
C ILE A 567 -5.55 58.26 -35.67
N ASP A 568 -4.78 59.28 -35.26
CA ASP A 568 -4.00 59.33 -34.02
C ASP A 568 -4.77 59.97 -32.84
N SER A 569 -6.00 60.44 -33.08
CA SER A 569 -6.91 60.96 -32.06
C SER A 569 -7.56 59.82 -31.25
N ASP A 570 -7.67 59.98 -29.93
CA ASP A 570 -8.38 59.06 -29.03
C ASP A 570 -9.88 58.97 -29.37
N GLU A 571 -10.46 60.03 -29.96
CA GLU A 571 -11.82 60.06 -30.49
C GLU A 571 -11.76 60.12 -32.03
N ARG A 572 -11.76 58.94 -32.68
CA ARG A 572 -11.74 58.84 -34.16
C ARG A 572 -13.09 59.27 -34.74
N GLU A 573 -13.13 60.44 -35.36
CA GLU A 573 -14.29 60.90 -36.11
C GLU A 573 -14.36 60.20 -37.47
N ILE A 574 -15.29 59.24 -37.60
CA ILE A 574 -15.53 58.52 -38.85
C ILE A 574 -16.72 59.15 -39.57
N SER A 575 -16.54 59.45 -40.84
CA SER A 575 -17.60 59.90 -41.74
C SER A 575 -17.75 58.94 -42.92
N LYS A 576 -18.91 58.95 -43.56
CA LYS A 576 -19.20 58.14 -44.75
C LYS A 576 -19.71 59.01 -45.89
N ALA A 577 -19.39 58.64 -47.12
CA ALA A 577 -19.88 59.28 -48.33
C ALA A 577 -20.14 58.24 -49.41
N ARG A 578 -21.12 58.49 -50.27
CA ARG A 578 -21.36 57.66 -51.45
C ARG A 578 -20.42 58.09 -52.58
N ILE A 579 -19.81 57.11 -53.25
CA ILE A 579 -18.96 57.31 -54.43
C ILE A 579 -19.86 57.28 -55.67
N ASN A 580 -19.87 58.36 -56.44
CA ASN A 580 -20.62 58.49 -57.69
C ASN A 580 -19.94 57.74 -58.85
N GLU A 581 -20.65 57.55 -59.96
CA GLU A 581 -20.10 56.86 -61.13
C GLU A 581 -18.87 57.55 -61.72
N ASP A 582 -18.74 58.86 -61.57
CA ASP A 582 -17.56 59.64 -61.98
C ASP A 582 -16.38 59.53 -60.99
N GLY A 583 -16.63 58.97 -59.80
CA GLY A 583 -15.65 58.80 -58.72
C GLY A 583 -15.62 59.93 -57.69
N SER A 584 -16.55 60.90 -57.77
CA SER A 584 -16.71 61.97 -56.77
C SER A 584 -17.41 61.47 -55.50
N LEU A 585 -17.14 62.13 -54.38
CA LEU A 585 -17.80 61.93 -53.10
C LEU A 585 -19.02 62.84 -52.99
N ASP A 586 -20.19 62.22 -52.77
CA ASP A 586 -21.43 62.91 -52.41
C ASP A 586 -21.34 63.50 -50.98
N THR A 587 -22.48 63.97 -50.45
CA THR A 587 -22.58 64.58 -49.12
C THR A 587 -21.99 63.68 -48.04
N ILE A 588 -21.08 64.24 -47.24
CA ILE A 588 -20.39 63.54 -46.17
C ILE A 588 -21.29 63.52 -44.93
N GLU A 589 -21.62 62.32 -44.46
CA GLU A 589 -22.45 62.08 -43.29
C GLU A 589 -21.60 61.52 -42.14
N LYS A 590 -21.98 61.81 -40.88
CA LYS A 590 -21.33 61.17 -39.73
C LYS A 590 -21.60 59.67 -39.73
N SER A 591 -20.59 58.89 -39.39
CA SER A 591 -20.62 57.43 -39.31
C SER A 591 -20.05 56.98 -37.97
N SER A 592 -20.18 55.68 -37.66
CA SER A 592 -19.59 55.07 -36.47
C SER A 592 -18.57 53.99 -36.82
N LEU A 593 -17.77 53.61 -35.82
CA LEU A 593 -16.84 52.48 -35.92
C LEU A 593 -17.58 51.17 -36.19
N GLU A 594 -18.75 50.97 -35.57
CA GLU A 594 -19.58 49.77 -35.81
C GLU A 594 -20.09 49.67 -37.25
N GLU A 595 -20.44 50.80 -37.89
CA GLU A 595 -20.85 50.82 -39.29
C GLU A 595 -19.69 50.49 -40.23
N LEU A 596 -18.49 51.00 -39.94
CA LEU A 596 -17.28 50.69 -40.67
C LEU A 596 -16.89 49.20 -40.54
N GLU A 597 -16.95 48.64 -39.33
CA GLU A 597 -16.66 47.22 -39.10
C GLU A 597 -17.66 46.30 -39.81
N LYS A 598 -18.95 46.63 -39.78
CA LYS A 598 -19.98 45.91 -40.55
C LYS A 598 -19.75 46.00 -42.05
N ALA A 599 -19.29 47.14 -42.56
CA ALA A 599 -18.96 47.30 -43.98
C ALA A 599 -17.72 46.48 -44.38
N LEU A 600 -16.66 46.49 -43.56
CA LEU A 600 -15.44 45.70 -43.77
C LEU A 600 -15.71 44.18 -43.73
N ALA A 601 -16.59 43.73 -42.84
CA ALA A 601 -16.96 42.31 -42.73
C ALA A 601 -17.76 41.80 -43.94
N ASN A 602 -18.58 42.67 -44.56
CA ASN A 602 -19.47 42.32 -45.67
C ASN A 602 -18.91 42.66 -47.06
N ALA A 603 -17.78 43.37 -47.13
CA ALA A 603 -17.18 43.79 -48.39
C ALA A 603 -16.64 42.58 -49.18
N GLN A 604 -17.23 42.31 -50.35
CA GLN A 604 -16.57 41.49 -51.37
C GLN A 604 -15.39 42.31 -51.93
N THR A 605 -14.18 41.80 -51.79
CA THR A 605 -12.96 42.50 -52.21
C THR A 605 -12.99 42.69 -53.73
N PRO A 606 -13.08 43.93 -54.25
CA PRO A 606 -13.11 44.13 -55.69
C PRO A 606 -11.75 43.78 -56.30
N VAL A 607 -11.76 43.04 -57.42
CA VAL A 607 -10.57 42.48 -58.08
C VAL A 607 -9.58 43.57 -58.55
N ARG A 608 -10.04 44.81 -58.71
CA ARG A 608 -9.21 46.01 -58.94
C ARG A 608 -9.91 47.26 -58.39
N ALA A 609 -9.33 47.92 -57.38
CA ALA A 609 -9.75 49.27 -57.01
C ALA A 609 -9.08 50.28 -57.96
N SER A 610 -9.87 50.94 -58.80
CA SER A 610 -9.40 52.06 -59.63
C SER A 610 -9.82 53.36 -58.97
N ILE A 611 -8.86 54.25 -58.71
CA ILE A 611 -9.13 55.59 -58.21
C ILE A 611 -9.32 56.51 -59.42
N LYS A 612 -10.45 57.23 -59.48
CA LYS A 612 -10.74 58.23 -60.51
C LYS A 612 -10.30 59.62 -60.05
N GLU A 613 -9.92 60.48 -61.00
CA GLU A 613 -9.43 61.83 -60.74
C GLU A 613 -10.29 62.64 -59.73
N PRO A 614 -11.64 62.65 -59.81
CA PRO A 614 -12.46 63.54 -58.97
C PRO A 614 -12.27 63.33 -57.46
N ILE A 615 -11.91 62.11 -57.04
CA ILE A 615 -11.68 61.84 -55.62
C ILE A 615 -10.51 62.67 -55.06
N PHE A 616 -9.51 62.99 -55.88
CA PHE A 616 -8.36 63.78 -55.43
C PHE A 616 -8.72 65.25 -55.19
N GLU A 617 -9.69 65.79 -55.94
CA GLU A 617 -10.26 67.11 -55.67
C GLU A 617 -11.14 67.08 -54.41
N ASP A 618 -11.88 65.99 -54.20
CA ASP A 618 -12.66 65.82 -52.98
C ASP A 618 -11.78 65.67 -51.73
N LEU A 619 -10.63 65.02 -51.83
CA LEU A 619 -9.65 64.97 -50.73
C LEU A 619 -9.18 66.37 -50.34
N LYS A 620 -9.00 67.29 -51.29
CA LYS A 620 -8.67 68.71 -51.00
C LYS A 620 -9.82 69.44 -50.31
N ARG A 621 -11.07 69.12 -50.67
CA ARG A 621 -12.27 69.68 -50.03
C ARG A 621 -12.42 69.19 -48.58
N VAL A 622 -12.04 67.94 -48.31
CA VAL A 622 -12.20 67.29 -46.98
C VAL A 622 -11.03 67.58 -46.04
N PHE A 623 -9.80 67.49 -46.53
CA PHE A 623 -8.58 67.57 -45.71
C PHE A 623 -7.80 68.89 -45.89
N GLY A 624 -8.26 69.78 -46.78
CA GLY A 624 -7.61 71.06 -47.07
C GLY A 624 -6.68 71.02 -48.29
N LYS A 625 -6.26 72.21 -48.75
CA LYS A 625 -5.51 72.38 -50.01
C LYS A 625 -4.10 71.80 -49.99
N ASP A 626 -3.51 71.62 -48.81
CA ASP A 626 -2.13 71.15 -48.61
C ASP A 626 -2.07 69.64 -48.28
N VAL A 627 -3.05 68.86 -48.75
CA VAL A 627 -3.14 67.42 -48.48
C VAL A 627 -2.04 66.65 -49.23
N GLU A 628 -1.25 65.88 -48.48
CA GLU A 628 -0.21 64.99 -49.01
C GLU A 628 -0.77 63.55 -49.05
N ILE A 629 -0.69 62.87 -50.21
CA ILE A 629 -1.08 61.46 -50.31
C ILE A 629 0.14 60.59 -50.07
N LEU A 630 0.02 59.68 -49.10
CA LEU A 630 1.12 58.81 -48.71
C LEU A 630 1.14 57.56 -49.60
N MET A 631 2.19 57.42 -50.40
CA MET A 631 2.43 56.23 -51.22
C MET A 631 3.35 55.25 -50.48
N SER A 632 2.75 54.17 -49.96
CA SER A 632 3.38 53.11 -49.16
C SER A 632 3.80 53.59 -47.76
N TYR A 633 3.02 53.16 -46.76
CA TYR A 633 3.37 53.22 -45.34
C TYR A 633 3.71 51.81 -44.86
#